data_AF-E9FIH4-F1
#
_entry.id   AF-E9FIH4-F1
#
_cell.length_a   1.000
_cell.length_b   1.000
_cell.length_c   1.000
_cell.angle_alpha   90.00
_cell.angle_beta   90.00
_cell.angle_gamma   90.00
#
_symmetry.space_group_name_H-M   'P 1'
#
loop_
_entity.id
_entity.type
_entity.pdbx_description
1 polymer ?
#
loop_
_entity_poly.entity_id
_entity_poly.type
_entity_poly.pdbx_seq_one_letter_code
_entity_poly.pdbx_strand_id
1 'polypeptide(L)'
;MKKSKKILVTSLATATLGLISLTDTTGDFPFSAQHVSAQEKDASKNGKVVKENTTSASNQAEKSKTPAPKPAEKPKTSAPKPAEKPKTSAPKPAEKPKTPAQKPAEKPKNTSPKEDKSKSTAQSDWVGSSYYENGAKVTNKWIFDKKANSYFYLNSSGNYVQNAWVGNYYLKSDGKMAKNEWIYDKNYGSYYYLTGEGSYARNTWVGNYYLKSNGKRAKNEWIYDNNYGSYYYLTGEGSYARNTWVGNYYLKSDGKMAKAEWIYDNNYGSYYYLTGEGSYARNKWVGNYYLKSDGKMAKNEWVDGGRYYVGYDGVWQPKPAPKPAPKPAEKPKTPAQKPADKPKTPAQKPAEKPKTPAPKPADKPKTPAQKPADKPKTPAQKPADKPKTPAQKPTEKAKETTSKQDKSQSKAQSGWVGNYYLKSDGKRAKNEWVDGGRYYVDSDGKKVKSDWIYDKNYGSYYYLTAEGSYARNKWIGKYYLKSDGKMAKNEWVDGGRYYVESDGKMARDKWVDGGRYYVGNDGVRQPKPAAGNPYSAALKTAQDYNRIHLSKKRIYEMLIYEGFNSDTAQYAINHLQADYKANALAQAREYQKYNNLSKTEIYERLTSPYFRKFTKEEANYAIQNLIYHQKAAILAING
;
A
#
# COMPACT_ATOMS: atom_id res chain seq x y z
N MET A 1 11.91 -26.66 -47.79
CA MET A 1 10.88 -27.35 -46.97
C MET A 1 10.99 -26.88 -45.53
N LYS A 2 9.88 -26.57 -44.84
CA LYS A 2 9.87 -26.21 -43.39
C LYS A 2 9.00 -27.22 -42.63
N LYS A 3 9.58 -28.08 -41.78
CA LYS A 3 8.83 -29.02 -40.93
C LYS A 3 8.55 -28.38 -39.57
N SER A 4 7.28 -28.04 -39.32
CA SER A 4 6.83 -27.55 -38.02
C SER A 4 6.75 -28.71 -37.01
N LYS A 5 7.39 -28.56 -35.84
CA LYS A 5 7.21 -29.48 -34.70
C LYS A 5 6.22 -28.87 -33.71
N LYS A 6 5.04 -29.48 -33.59
CA LYS A 6 4.17 -29.27 -32.42
C LYS A 6 4.88 -29.81 -31.18
N ILE A 7 4.93 -29.03 -30.10
CA ILE A 7 5.28 -29.53 -28.76
C ILE A 7 4.02 -29.45 -27.91
N LEU A 8 3.60 -30.61 -27.39
CA LEU A 8 2.49 -30.75 -26.47
C LEU A 8 3.01 -30.51 -25.05
N VAL A 9 2.54 -29.48 -24.36
CA VAL A 9 2.92 -29.22 -22.96
C VAL A 9 1.83 -29.79 -22.05
N THR A 10 1.98 -31.07 -21.70
CA THR A 10 1.10 -31.76 -20.74
C THR A 10 1.47 -31.31 -19.32
N SER A 11 0.49 -30.77 -18.59
CA SER A 11 0.66 -30.43 -17.17
C SER A 11 0.72 -31.69 -16.30
N LEU A 12 1.85 -31.94 -15.65
CA LEU A 12 1.99 -33.04 -14.68
C LEU A 12 1.99 -32.47 -13.25
N ALA A 13 0.86 -32.58 -12.56
CA ALA A 13 0.72 -32.14 -11.17
C ALA A 13 1.10 -33.29 -10.22
N THR A 14 2.33 -33.30 -9.72
CA THR A 14 2.79 -34.26 -8.72
C THR A 14 2.30 -33.88 -7.33
N ALA A 15 1.26 -34.55 -6.84
CA ALA A 15 0.77 -34.41 -5.48
C ALA A 15 1.59 -35.28 -4.51
N THR A 16 2.35 -34.66 -3.62
CA THR A 16 3.15 -35.37 -2.60
C THR A 16 2.38 -35.44 -1.29
N LEU A 17 1.90 -36.64 -0.91
CA LEU A 17 1.23 -36.88 0.37
C LEU A 17 2.26 -36.99 1.51
N GLY A 18 2.52 -35.87 2.19
CA GLY A 18 3.29 -35.83 3.43
C GLY A 18 2.42 -36.11 4.65
N LEU A 19 2.44 -37.34 5.15
CA LEU A 19 1.79 -37.73 6.41
C LEU A 19 2.65 -37.26 7.59
N ILE A 20 2.19 -36.24 8.33
CA ILE A 20 2.80 -35.81 9.60
C ILE A 20 1.70 -35.74 10.65
N SER A 21 1.75 -36.67 11.61
CA SER A 21 0.90 -36.66 12.79
C SER A 21 1.43 -35.63 13.80
N LEU A 22 0.58 -34.69 14.23
CA LEU A 22 0.79 -33.90 15.44
C LEU A 22 -0.47 -33.94 16.30
N THR A 23 -0.27 -34.09 17.61
CA THR A 23 -1.32 -34.30 18.61
C THR A 23 -2.02 -33.00 18.99
N ASP A 24 -3.26 -33.13 19.47
CA ASP A 24 -3.96 -32.04 20.16
C ASP A 24 -3.11 -31.44 21.30
N THR A 25 -3.18 -30.12 21.43
CA THR A 25 -2.83 -29.40 22.66
C THR A 25 -3.69 -28.14 22.72
N THR A 26 -4.89 -28.30 23.27
CA THR A 26 -5.75 -27.19 23.65
C THR A 26 -5.12 -26.41 24.81
N GLY A 27 -4.97 -25.10 24.65
CA GLY A 27 -4.56 -24.17 25.72
C GLY A 27 -5.38 -22.89 25.59
N ASP A 28 -6.09 -22.52 26.65
CA ASP A 28 -7.12 -21.48 26.61
C ASP A 28 -6.59 -20.07 26.35
N PHE A 29 -7.32 -19.31 25.52
CA PHE A 29 -7.30 -17.84 25.55
C PHE A 29 -8.72 -17.27 25.40
N PRO A 30 -9.10 -16.23 26.18
CA PRO A 30 -10.50 -15.85 26.32
C PRO A 30 -10.92 -14.72 25.36
N PHE A 31 -11.92 -14.98 24.53
CA PHE A 31 -12.75 -13.92 23.93
C PHE A 31 -14.23 -14.31 23.95
N SER A 32 -14.95 -13.81 24.97
CA SER A 32 -16.41 -13.78 24.95
C SER A 32 -16.88 -12.71 23.97
N ALA A 33 -17.82 -13.07 23.08
CA ALA A 33 -18.32 -12.18 22.04
C ALA A 33 -19.35 -11.18 22.59
N GLN A 34 -18.90 -10.00 23.01
CA GLN A 34 -19.79 -8.86 23.22
C GLN A 34 -19.99 -8.10 21.91
N HIS A 35 -21.24 -8.07 21.43
CA HIS A 35 -21.64 -7.22 20.31
C HIS A 35 -21.49 -5.74 20.70
N VAL A 36 -20.75 -4.98 19.90
CA VAL A 36 -20.73 -3.51 19.96
C VAL A 36 -21.20 -2.97 18.60
N SER A 37 -22.43 -2.46 18.57
CA SER A 37 -22.94 -1.70 17.43
C SER A 37 -22.41 -0.27 17.48
N ALA A 38 -21.77 0.19 16.40
CA ALA A 38 -21.55 1.61 16.20
C ALA A 38 -22.86 2.26 15.73
N GLN A 39 -23.38 3.20 16.52
CA GLN A 39 -24.58 3.96 16.18
C GLN A 39 -24.16 5.34 15.66
N GLU A 40 -24.29 5.55 14.35
CA GLU A 40 -24.04 6.86 13.75
C GLU A 40 -25.15 7.85 14.15
N LYS A 41 -24.78 9.11 14.36
CA LYS A 41 -25.71 10.24 14.48
C LYS A 41 -25.19 11.41 13.65
N ASP A 42 -26.03 11.88 12.74
CA ASP A 42 -25.79 13.09 11.97
C ASP A 42 -25.68 14.34 12.86
N ALA A 43 -24.84 15.29 12.42
CA ALA A 43 -24.72 16.62 13.01
C ALA A 43 -24.93 17.68 11.94
N SER A 44 -26.17 18.18 11.82
CA SER A 44 -26.48 19.33 10.96
C SER A 44 -26.10 20.66 11.64
N LYS A 45 -26.03 21.73 10.85
CA LYS A 45 -25.55 23.05 11.29
C LYS A 45 -26.67 23.91 11.88
N ASN A 46 -26.40 24.55 13.02
CA ASN A 46 -26.65 25.97 13.38
C ASN A 46 -26.96 26.13 14.88
N GLY A 47 -26.78 27.34 15.43
CA GLY A 47 -27.41 27.71 16.71
C GLY A 47 -26.50 28.29 17.80
N LYS A 48 -26.17 29.58 17.66
CA LYS A 48 -26.16 30.62 18.72
C LYS A 48 -25.86 30.20 20.18
N VAL A 49 -24.75 30.72 20.71
CA VAL A 49 -24.41 30.68 22.15
C VAL A 49 -25.46 31.43 23.00
N VAL A 50 -25.91 30.80 24.08
CA VAL A 50 -26.50 31.44 25.27
C VAL A 50 -25.82 30.84 26.51
N LYS A 51 -25.62 31.64 27.56
CA LYS A 51 -25.12 31.16 28.86
C LYS A 51 -26.29 30.84 29.76
N GLU A 52 -26.13 29.86 30.65
CA GLU A 52 -26.77 29.93 31.97
C GLU A 52 -25.89 29.25 33.02
N ASN A 53 -25.99 29.72 34.27
CA ASN A 53 -25.22 29.23 35.41
C ASN A 53 -26.14 28.42 36.32
N THR A 54 -25.62 27.37 36.97
CA THR A 54 -26.13 26.98 38.29
C THR A 54 -25.05 26.33 39.16
N THR A 55 -24.78 26.94 40.31
CA THR A 55 -24.09 26.40 41.50
C THR A 55 -25.01 25.33 42.15
N SER A 56 -24.62 24.38 43.00
CA SER A 56 -23.51 24.21 43.98
C SER A 56 -23.15 22.71 44.12
N ALA A 57 -21.94 22.30 44.53
CA ALA A 57 -21.47 22.06 45.91
C ALA A 57 -22.41 21.16 46.78
N SER A 58 -21.96 20.24 47.64
CA SER A 58 -20.62 19.79 48.08
C SER A 58 -20.77 18.50 48.91
N ASN A 59 -19.77 17.60 48.99
CA ASN A 59 -19.13 17.25 50.28
C ASN A 59 -17.96 16.25 50.21
N GLN A 60 -17.12 16.37 51.24
CA GLN A 60 -15.98 15.53 51.60
C GLN A 60 -16.45 14.30 52.42
N ALA A 61 -15.60 13.37 52.88
CA ALA A 61 -14.47 12.63 52.29
C ALA A 61 -13.80 11.87 53.46
N GLU A 62 -13.43 10.59 53.32
CA GLU A 62 -12.61 9.95 54.36
C GLU A 62 -11.58 8.93 53.87
N LYS A 63 -10.56 8.75 54.71
CA LYS A 63 -9.39 7.87 54.61
C LYS A 63 -9.71 6.52 55.27
N SER A 64 -8.97 5.42 55.14
CA SER A 64 -7.89 4.92 54.25
C SER A 64 -7.58 3.49 54.70
N LYS A 65 -6.98 2.64 53.83
CA LYS A 65 -5.79 1.77 54.12
C LYS A 65 -5.64 0.65 53.08
N THR A 66 -4.41 0.19 52.93
CA THR A 66 -4.02 -1.07 52.24
C THR A 66 -3.24 -1.91 53.25
N PRO A 67 -3.35 -3.25 53.19
CA PRO A 67 -2.14 -4.07 53.15
C PRO A 67 -2.25 -5.31 52.23
N ALA A 68 -1.17 -6.08 52.13
CA ALA A 68 -1.01 -7.34 51.39
C ALA A 68 0.22 -8.10 51.97
N PRO A 69 0.59 -9.35 51.55
CA PRO A 69 -0.12 -10.43 50.83
C PRO A 69 0.08 -11.87 51.42
N LYS A 70 -0.51 -12.90 50.77
CA LYS A 70 -0.16 -14.37 50.80
C LYS A 70 -0.47 -15.17 52.10
N PRO A 71 -0.44 -16.54 52.08
CA PRO A 71 -0.20 -17.50 50.98
C PRO A 71 -1.42 -18.41 50.64
N ALA A 72 -1.20 -19.55 49.96
CA ALA A 72 -2.20 -20.35 49.22
C ALA A 72 -2.43 -21.78 49.76
N GLU A 73 -3.51 -22.44 49.31
CA GLU A 73 -3.77 -23.88 49.49
C GLU A 73 -4.47 -24.54 48.26
N LYS A 74 -4.73 -25.87 48.30
CA LYS A 74 -4.99 -26.73 47.12
C LYS A 74 -5.87 -27.97 47.40
N PRO A 75 -6.91 -28.25 46.58
CA PRO A 75 -7.39 -29.61 46.24
C PRO A 75 -7.00 -29.96 44.77
N LYS A 76 -6.65 -31.19 44.36
CA LYS A 76 -7.11 -32.59 44.60
C LYS A 76 -8.30 -33.02 43.72
N THR A 77 -8.20 -34.25 43.20
CA THR A 77 -8.96 -34.82 42.08
C THR A 77 -9.83 -36.01 42.51
N SER A 78 -10.95 -36.24 41.80
CA SER A 78 -11.71 -37.50 41.80
C SER A 78 -12.36 -37.73 40.42
N ALA A 79 -12.76 -38.98 40.12
CA ALA A 79 -13.26 -39.42 38.82
C ALA A 79 -14.68 -40.05 38.91
N PRO A 80 -15.50 -40.06 37.83
CA PRO A 80 -16.93 -40.38 37.89
C PRO A 80 -17.31 -41.85 37.55
N LYS A 81 -18.53 -42.25 37.96
CA LYS A 81 -19.27 -43.45 37.52
C LYS A 81 -20.81 -43.15 37.58
N PRO A 82 -21.75 -44.02 37.13
CA PRO A 82 -22.48 -43.73 35.87
C PRO A 82 -24.03 -43.87 35.94
N ALA A 83 -24.68 -43.84 34.76
CA ALA A 83 -26.09 -44.14 34.45
C ALA A 83 -27.12 -43.02 34.78
N GLU A 84 -28.31 -42.92 34.13
CA GLU A 84 -28.92 -43.76 33.06
C GLU A 84 -29.68 -42.94 31.98
N LYS A 85 -30.67 -43.53 31.27
CA LYS A 85 -31.15 -43.12 29.91
C LYS A 85 -32.70 -43.18 29.77
N PRO A 86 -33.32 -42.37 28.90
CA PRO A 86 -34.07 -42.90 27.73
C PRO A 86 -33.76 -42.13 26.41
N LYS A 87 -33.56 -42.77 25.25
CA LYS A 87 -34.56 -43.17 24.20
C LYS A 87 -35.32 -41.95 23.64
N THR A 88 -35.45 -41.70 22.33
CA THR A 88 -35.33 -42.51 21.07
C THR A 88 -34.32 -41.83 20.08
N SER A 89 -34.08 -42.18 18.80
CA SER A 89 -34.25 -43.35 17.87
C SER A 89 -33.21 -43.21 16.71
N ALA A 90 -33.19 -44.12 15.73
CA ALA A 90 -32.41 -44.02 14.47
C ALA A 90 -33.05 -44.86 13.34
N PRO A 91 -32.59 -44.72 12.08
CA PRO A 91 -31.92 -45.85 11.42
C PRO A 91 -30.53 -45.52 10.80
N LYS A 92 -29.79 -46.57 10.41
CA LYS A 92 -28.41 -46.53 9.83
C LYS A 92 -28.40 -46.80 8.30
N PRO A 93 -27.24 -46.74 7.60
CA PRO A 93 -27.17 -46.61 6.13
C PRO A 93 -26.92 -47.95 5.38
N ALA A 94 -26.85 -47.89 4.05
CA ALA A 94 -26.54 -49.00 3.15
C ALA A 94 -25.37 -48.67 2.19
N GLU A 95 -24.80 -49.72 1.56
CA GLU A 95 -23.52 -49.68 0.84
C GLU A 95 -23.60 -49.52 -0.69
N LYS A 96 -22.43 -49.51 -1.33
CA LYS A 96 -22.16 -49.30 -2.76
C LYS A 96 -22.01 -50.63 -3.52
N PRO A 97 -22.76 -50.87 -4.62
CA PRO A 97 -22.48 -51.94 -5.59
C PRO A 97 -21.59 -51.51 -6.79
N LYS A 98 -21.28 -52.47 -7.67
CA LYS A 98 -20.46 -52.31 -8.89
C LYS A 98 -21.28 -52.50 -10.18
N THR A 99 -20.70 -52.10 -11.31
CA THR A 99 -21.16 -52.36 -12.68
C THR A 99 -21.22 -53.86 -13.02
N PRO A 100 -22.14 -54.26 -13.90
CA PRO A 100 -21.79 -55.10 -15.05
C PRO A 100 -22.30 -54.49 -16.38
N ALA A 101 -21.81 -54.99 -17.53
CA ALA A 101 -22.20 -54.52 -18.85
C ALA A 101 -22.26 -55.65 -19.88
N GLN A 102 -23.25 -55.62 -20.79
CA GLN A 102 -23.21 -56.27 -22.11
C GLN A 102 -24.37 -55.81 -23.01
N LYS A 103 -24.28 -56.16 -24.31
CA LYS A 103 -25.24 -55.89 -25.40
C LYS A 103 -25.10 -57.03 -26.44
N PRO A 104 -26.21 -57.62 -26.90
CA PRO A 104 -26.57 -57.55 -28.33
C PRO A 104 -27.97 -56.94 -28.56
N ALA A 105 -28.50 -57.01 -29.78
CA ALA A 105 -29.77 -56.39 -30.18
C ALA A 105 -30.62 -57.33 -31.05
N GLU A 106 -31.94 -57.13 -31.08
CA GLU A 106 -32.85 -57.86 -31.97
C GLU A 106 -34.04 -57.00 -32.43
N LYS A 107 -34.68 -57.43 -33.52
CA LYS A 107 -35.83 -56.88 -34.27
C LYS A 107 -36.43 -58.09 -35.05
N PRO A 108 -37.70 -58.13 -35.53
CA PRO A 108 -38.70 -57.06 -35.57
C PRO A 108 -40.18 -57.46 -35.33
N LYS A 109 -41.08 -56.46 -35.37
CA LYS A 109 -42.21 -56.49 -36.30
C LYS A 109 -42.69 -55.08 -36.68
N ASN A 110 -43.72 -54.99 -37.51
CA ASN A 110 -43.96 -53.85 -38.42
C ASN A 110 -45.45 -53.53 -38.56
N THR A 111 -45.81 -52.25 -38.37
CA THR A 111 -47.04 -51.62 -38.88
C THR A 111 -46.77 -50.15 -39.16
N SER A 112 -46.85 -49.76 -40.44
CA SER A 112 -47.05 -48.37 -40.86
C SER A 112 -48.53 -48.15 -41.17
N PRO A 113 -49.03 -46.92 -41.04
CA PRO A 113 -49.52 -46.25 -42.25
C PRO A 113 -48.51 -45.25 -42.84
N LYS A 114 -48.69 -44.88 -44.11
CA LYS A 114 -47.98 -43.78 -44.76
C LYS A 114 -48.82 -42.51 -44.65
N GLU A 115 -48.20 -41.41 -44.23
CA GLU A 115 -48.44 -40.01 -44.63
C GLU A 115 -47.50 -39.12 -43.78
N ASP A 116 -46.92 -38.02 -44.25
CA ASP A 116 -46.76 -37.51 -45.63
C ASP A 116 -45.40 -36.77 -45.77
N LYS A 117 -45.00 -36.39 -46.98
CA LYS A 117 -43.73 -35.70 -47.28
C LYS A 117 -43.70 -34.25 -46.79
N SER A 118 -43.47 -34.04 -45.50
CA SER A 118 -42.85 -32.79 -45.02
C SER A 118 -41.58 -33.07 -44.21
N LYS A 119 -40.41 -32.97 -44.86
CA LYS A 119 -39.10 -33.02 -44.19
C LYS A 119 -38.80 -31.67 -43.53
N SER A 120 -39.65 -31.28 -42.58
CA SER A 120 -39.43 -30.09 -41.78
C SER A 120 -38.13 -30.23 -40.99
N THR A 121 -37.13 -29.41 -41.31
CA THR A 121 -35.95 -29.24 -40.48
C THR A 121 -36.36 -28.47 -39.24
N ALA A 122 -36.80 -29.19 -38.20
CA ALA A 122 -37.28 -28.63 -36.94
C ALA A 122 -36.20 -27.74 -36.31
N GLN A 123 -36.33 -26.43 -36.51
CA GLN A 123 -35.31 -25.45 -36.13
C GLN A 123 -35.20 -25.34 -34.61
N SER A 124 -33.97 -25.49 -34.09
CA SER A 124 -33.70 -25.28 -32.67
C SER A 124 -33.66 -23.79 -32.35
N ASP A 125 -34.67 -23.28 -31.65
CA ASP A 125 -34.84 -21.86 -31.33
C ASP A 125 -35.62 -21.64 -30.02
N TRP A 126 -35.73 -20.37 -29.61
CA TRP A 126 -36.51 -19.96 -28.45
C TRP A 126 -38.01 -19.78 -28.77
N VAL A 127 -38.87 -20.29 -27.90
CA VAL A 127 -40.32 -20.06 -27.90
C VAL A 127 -40.72 -19.56 -26.52
N GLY A 128 -40.96 -18.25 -26.41
CA GLY A 128 -41.19 -17.59 -25.12
C GLY A 128 -39.99 -17.73 -24.18
N SER A 129 -40.21 -18.29 -22.98
CA SER A 129 -39.15 -18.59 -22.01
C SER A 129 -38.54 -19.99 -22.15
N SER A 130 -38.92 -20.75 -23.18
CA SER A 130 -38.51 -22.14 -23.40
C SER A 130 -37.59 -22.29 -24.61
N TYR A 131 -36.61 -23.18 -24.54
CA TYR A 131 -35.77 -23.55 -25.69
C TYR A 131 -36.19 -24.92 -26.24
N TYR A 132 -36.26 -25.02 -27.57
CA TYR A 132 -36.56 -26.27 -28.27
C TYR A 132 -35.34 -26.70 -29.09
N GLU A 133 -34.99 -27.97 -29.01
CA GLU A 133 -33.84 -28.56 -29.72
C GLU A 133 -34.37 -29.67 -30.64
N ASN A 134 -34.26 -29.47 -31.96
CA ASN A 134 -34.90 -30.32 -32.99
C ASN A 134 -36.41 -30.52 -32.77
N GLY A 135 -37.11 -29.50 -32.25
CA GLY A 135 -38.54 -29.56 -31.93
C GLY A 135 -38.90 -30.18 -30.58
N ALA A 136 -37.94 -30.76 -29.84
CA ALA A 136 -38.17 -31.27 -28.47
C ALA A 136 -37.90 -30.18 -27.42
N LYS A 137 -38.78 -30.04 -26.41
CA LYS A 137 -38.60 -29.05 -25.33
C LYS A 137 -37.42 -29.44 -24.44
N VAL A 138 -36.47 -28.52 -24.23
CA VAL A 138 -35.31 -28.75 -23.37
C VAL A 138 -35.65 -28.48 -21.91
N THR A 139 -35.31 -29.41 -21.01
CA THR A 139 -35.47 -29.29 -19.55
C THR A 139 -34.16 -29.67 -18.82
N ASN A 140 -33.97 -29.15 -17.61
CA ASN A 140 -32.83 -29.45 -16.71
C ASN A 140 -31.42 -29.40 -17.37
N LYS A 141 -31.20 -28.50 -18.32
CA LYS A 141 -30.03 -28.49 -19.21
C LYS A 141 -29.52 -27.08 -19.45
N TRP A 142 -28.20 -26.95 -19.54
CA TRP A 142 -27.53 -25.74 -20.02
C TRP A 142 -27.57 -25.67 -21.55
N ILE A 143 -28.00 -24.53 -22.09
CA ILE A 143 -28.00 -24.22 -23.53
C ILE A 143 -27.14 -22.97 -23.76
N PHE A 144 -26.32 -23.02 -24.81
CA PHE A 144 -25.57 -21.86 -25.30
C PHE A 144 -26.30 -21.27 -26.50
N ASP A 145 -26.84 -20.06 -26.35
CA ASP A 145 -27.40 -19.33 -27.49
C ASP A 145 -26.30 -18.52 -28.18
N LYS A 146 -26.15 -18.79 -29.49
CA LYS A 146 -25.22 -18.10 -30.38
C LYS A 146 -25.68 -16.66 -30.68
N LYS A 147 -26.99 -16.37 -30.65
CA LYS A 147 -27.54 -15.03 -30.92
C LYS A 147 -27.24 -14.09 -29.75
N ALA A 148 -27.50 -14.52 -28.52
CA ALA A 148 -27.16 -13.81 -27.29
C ALA A 148 -25.68 -13.93 -26.86
N ASN A 149 -24.90 -14.83 -27.49
CA ASN A 149 -23.53 -15.19 -27.13
C ASN A 149 -23.39 -15.53 -25.63
N SER A 150 -24.34 -16.31 -25.09
CA SER A 150 -24.45 -16.55 -23.64
C SER A 150 -25.07 -17.90 -23.31
N TYR A 151 -24.81 -18.36 -22.09
CA TYR A 151 -25.41 -19.56 -21.52
C TYR A 151 -26.71 -19.23 -20.78
N PHE A 152 -27.69 -20.12 -20.92
CA PHE A 152 -28.95 -20.14 -20.19
C PHE A 152 -29.13 -21.53 -19.56
N TYR A 153 -29.82 -21.62 -18.42
CA TYR A 153 -30.20 -22.90 -17.82
C TYR A 153 -31.72 -23.08 -17.85
N LEU A 154 -32.18 -24.17 -18.46
CA LEU A 154 -33.60 -24.54 -18.50
C LEU A 154 -33.92 -25.38 -17.26
N ASN A 155 -34.98 -25.02 -16.53
CA ASN A 155 -35.44 -25.76 -15.35
C ASN A 155 -36.22 -27.04 -15.72
N SER A 156 -36.82 -27.70 -14.72
CA SER A 156 -37.62 -28.92 -14.91
C SER A 156 -38.87 -28.71 -15.75
N SER A 157 -39.48 -27.52 -15.69
CA SER A 157 -40.59 -27.09 -16.56
C SER A 157 -40.14 -26.73 -17.98
N GLY A 158 -38.83 -26.70 -18.25
CA GLY A 158 -38.24 -26.29 -19.52
C GLY A 158 -38.24 -24.78 -19.79
N ASN A 159 -38.35 -23.96 -18.74
CA ASN A 159 -38.28 -22.51 -18.82
C ASN A 159 -36.90 -22.05 -18.32
N TYR A 160 -36.33 -20.98 -18.90
CA TYR A 160 -35.02 -20.48 -18.46
C TYR A 160 -35.08 -19.85 -17.06
N VAL A 161 -34.05 -20.10 -16.24
CA VAL A 161 -33.93 -19.57 -14.88
C VAL A 161 -33.49 -18.10 -14.90
N GLN A 162 -34.04 -17.28 -14.01
CA GLN A 162 -33.73 -15.86 -13.84
C GLN A 162 -33.41 -15.53 -12.37
N ASN A 163 -32.57 -14.53 -12.15
CA ASN A 163 -32.22 -13.94 -10.85
C ASN A 163 -31.79 -14.94 -9.75
N ALA A 164 -31.26 -16.09 -10.13
CA ALA A 164 -31.02 -17.21 -9.22
C ALA A 164 -29.74 -18.01 -9.55
N TRP A 165 -29.27 -18.77 -8.56
CA TRP A 165 -28.09 -19.62 -8.66
C TRP A 165 -28.43 -21.00 -9.22
N VAL A 166 -27.59 -21.49 -10.13
CA VAL A 166 -27.56 -22.89 -10.58
C VAL A 166 -26.14 -23.41 -10.35
N GLY A 167 -25.95 -24.13 -9.25
CA GLY A 167 -24.62 -24.52 -8.77
C GLY A 167 -23.77 -23.31 -8.42
N ASN A 168 -22.63 -23.13 -9.11
CA ASN A 168 -21.72 -22.00 -8.89
C ASN A 168 -21.97 -20.80 -9.82
N TYR A 169 -23.02 -20.86 -10.65
CA TYR A 169 -23.31 -19.87 -11.70
C TYR A 169 -24.57 -19.06 -11.35
N TYR A 170 -24.59 -17.78 -11.66
CA TYR A 170 -25.77 -16.92 -11.47
C TYR A 170 -26.42 -16.59 -12.81
N LEU A 171 -27.75 -16.78 -12.90
CA LEU A 171 -28.53 -16.36 -14.06
C LEU A 171 -29.18 -15.00 -13.75
N LYS A 172 -29.06 -14.04 -14.67
CA LYS A 172 -29.55 -12.66 -14.50
C LYS A 172 -31.05 -12.55 -14.80
N SER A 173 -31.60 -11.33 -14.69
CA SER A 173 -33.02 -11.05 -14.97
C SER A 173 -33.43 -11.34 -16.42
N ASP A 174 -32.49 -11.30 -17.36
CA ASP A 174 -32.67 -11.63 -18.77
C ASP A 174 -32.35 -13.11 -19.08
N GLY A 175 -32.16 -13.94 -18.06
CA GLY A 175 -31.82 -15.37 -18.18
C GLY A 175 -30.37 -15.68 -18.53
N LYS A 176 -29.55 -14.68 -18.87
CA LYS A 176 -28.15 -14.88 -19.26
C LYS A 176 -27.30 -15.19 -18.03
N MET A 177 -26.40 -16.16 -18.16
CA MET A 177 -25.37 -16.43 -17.16
C MET A 177 -24.44 -15.22 -17.00
N ALA A 178 -24.25 -14.79 -15.76
CA ALA A 178 -23.34 -13.70 -15.42
C ALA A 178 -21.86 -14.12 -15.56
N LYS A 179 -21.00 -13.23 -16.07
CA LYS A 179 -19.58 -13.52 -16.37
C LYS A 179 -18.75 -12.24 -16.44
N ASN A 180 -17.58 -12.24 -15.78
CA ASN A 180 -16.70 -11.08 -15.59
C ASN A 180 -17.41 -9.85 -14.96
N GLU A 181 -18.42 -10.07 -14.12
CA GLU A 181 -19.27 -8.99 -13.61
C GLU A 181 -19.63 -9.19 -12.13
N TRP A 182 -19.92 -8.08 -11.45
CA TRP A 182 -20.48 -8.06 -10.11
C TRP A 182 -22.01 -8.19 -10.17
N ILE A 183 -22.57 -9.09 -9.36
CA ILE A 183 -24.01 -9.14 -9.09
C ILE A 183 -24.30 -8.81 -7.63
N TYR A 184 -25.51 -8.35 -7.35
CA TYR A 184 -26.03 -8.20 -5.99
C TYR A 184 -27.22 -9.14 -5.81
N ASP A 185 -27.07 -10.14 -4.95
CA ASP A 185 -28.16 -11.04 -4.61
C ASP A 185 -28.95 -10.48 -3.43
N LYS A 186 -30.19 -10.08 -3.71
CA LYS A 186 -31.12 -9.55 -2.71
C LYS A 186 -31.46 -10.56 -1.62
N ASN A 187 -31.55 -11.85 -1.96
CA ASN A 187 -31.90 -12.92 -1.01
C ASN A 187 -30.78 -13.14 0.02
N TYR A 188 -29.54 -12.90 -0.38
CA TYR A 188 -28.35 -13.05 0.46
C TYR A 188 -27.79 -11.74 1.02
N GLY A 189 -28.40 -10.60 0.67
CA GLY A 189 -28.00 -9.26 1.10
C GLY A 189 -26.55 -8.90 0.75
N SER A 190 -26.02 -9.41 -0.37
CA SER A 190 -24.57 -9.38 -0.62
C SER A 190 -24.17 -9.33 -2.09
N TYR A 191 -22.98 -8.80 -2.32
CA TYR A 191 -22.33 -8.76 -3.62
C TYR A 191 -21.52 -10.03 -3.86
N TYR A 192 -21.54 -10.51 -5.09
CA TYR A 192 -20.75 -11.63 -5.60
C TYR A 192 -20.09 -11.22 -6.91
N TYR A 193 -18.93 -11.76 -7.24
CA TYR A 193 -18.28 -11.55 -8.53
C TYR A 193 -18.23 -12.86 -9.32
N LEU A 194 -18.69 -12.86 -10.56
CA LEU A 194 -18.58 -14.01 -11.46
C LEU A 194 -17.33 -13.88 -12.33
N THR A 195 -16.52 -14.92 -12.36
CA THR A 195 -15.25 -14.98 -13.08
C THR A 195 -15.43 -15.01 -14.60
N GLY A 196 -14.33 -15.09 -15.34
CA GLY A 196 -14.33 -15.37 -16.78
C GLY A 196 -14.89 -16.73 -17.17
N GLU A 197 -15.11 -17.63 -16.21
CA GLU A 197 -15.78 -18.92 -16.41
C GLU A 197 -17.28 -18.84 -16.08
N GLY A 198 -17.75 -17.73 -15.48
CA GLY A 198 -19.12 -17.54 -14.99
C GLY A 198 -19.36 -18.11 -13.57
N SER A 199 -18.39 -18.84 -13.02
CA SER A 199 -18.39 -19.32 -11.64
C SER A 199 -18.14 -18.17 -10.65
N TYR A 200 -18.72 -18.21 -9.45
CA TYR A 200 -18.44 -17.17 -8.45
C TYR A 200 -17.02 -17.26 -7.87
N ALA A 201 -16.37 -16.11 -7.74
CA ALA A 201 -15.07 -15.98 -7.08
C ALA A 201 -15.22 -16.16 -5.56
N ARG A 202 -14.26 -16.86 -4.93
CA ARG A 202 -14.25 -17.17 -3.49
C ARG A 202 -12.82 -17.37 -2.98
N ASN A 203 -12.58 -17.06 -1.70
CA ASN A 203 -11.27 -17.06 -1.05
C ASN A 203 -10.19 -16.29 -1.85
N THR A 204 -10.57 -15.14 -2.43
CA THR A 204 -9.70 -14.41 -3.38
C THR A 204 -10.06 -12.94 -3.49
N TRP A 205 -9.13 -12.14 -4.02
CA TRP A 205 -9.28 -10.72 -4.28
C TRP A 205 -9.79 -10.44 -5.70
N VAL A 206 -10.72 -9.51 -5.82
CA VAL A 206 -11.16 -8.92 -7.10
C VAL A 206 -11.02 -7.41 -6.97
N GLY A 207 -9.94 -6.87 -7.53
CA GLY A 207 -9.54 -5.48 -7.31
C GLY A 207 -9.28 -5.21 -5.83
N ASN A 208 -9.99 -4.24 -5.24
CA ASN A 208 -9.86 -3.87 -3.83
C ASN A 208 -10.80 -4.65 -2.89
N TYR A 209 -11.53 -5.65 -3.38
CA TYR A 209 -12.56 -6.37 -2.63
C TYR A 209 -12.15 -7.83 -2.41
N TYR A 210 -12.39 -8.37 -1.21
CA TYR A 210 -12.21 -9.79 -0.93
C TYR A 210 -13.54 -10.56 -1.02
N LEU A 211 -13.54 -11.72 -1.66
CA LEU A 211 -14.66 -12.65 -1.72
C LEU A 211 -14.40 -13.81 -0.76
N LYS A 212 -15.31 -14.04 0.19
CA LYS A 212 -15.18 -15.08 1.22
C LYS A 212 -15.43 -16.49 0.64
N SER A 213 -15.28 -17.52 1.48
CA SER A 213 -15.43 -18.94 1.07
C SER A 213 -16.79 -19.27 0.44
N ASN A 214 -17.84 -18.57 0.86
CA ASN A 214 -19.21 -18.67 0.34
C ASN A 214 -19.51 -17.67 -0.80
N GLY A 215 -18.49 -17.07 -1.41
CA GLY A 215 -18.62 -16.12 -2.52
C GLY A 215 -19.10 -14.71 -2.14
N LYS A 216 -19.54 -14.48 -0.90
CA LYS A 216 -19.98 -13.15 -0.44
C LYS A 216 -18.79 -12.20 -0.33
N ARG A 217 -18.94 -10.99 -0.87
CA ARG A 217 -17.99 -9.90 -0.69
C ARG A 217 -17.92 -9.49 0.79
N ALA A 218 -16.71 -9.40 1.33
CA ALA A 218 -16.49 -8.96 2.70
C ALA A 218 -16.80 -7.45 2.89
N LYS A 219 -17.26 -7.07 4.09
CA LYS A 219 -17.59 -5.69 4.49
C LYS A 219 -17.62 -5.55 6.02
N ASN A 220 -17.09 -4.44 6.53
CA ASN A 220 -16.98 -4.12 7.97
C ASN A 220 -16.28 -5.19 8.82
N GLU A 221 -15.40 -6.01 8.23
CA GLU A 221 -14.85 -7.21 8.86
C GLU A 221 -13.35 -7.40 8.60
N TRP A 222 -12.68 -8.09 9.53
CA TRP A 222 -11.31 -8.54 9.38
C TRP A 222 -11.25 -9.86 8.60
N ILE A 223 -10.30 -9.96 7.68
CA ILE A 223 -9.99 -11.16 6.90
C ILE A 223 -8.52 -11.49 7.07
N TYR A 224 -8.21 -12.76 7.36
CA TYR A 224 -6.85 -13.29 7.24
C TYR A 224 -6.69 -13.94 5.87
N ASP A 225 -5.71 -13.50 5.09
CA ASP A 225 -5.37 -14.13 3.82
C ASP A 225 -4.12 -15.00 3.98
N ASN A 226 -4.33 -16.32 3.89
CA ASN A 226 -3.27 -17.32 3.99
C ASN A 226 -2.19 -17.16 2.90
N ASN A 227 -2.54 -16.63 1.72
CA ASN A 227 -1.59 -16.45 0.62
C ASN A 227 -0.58 -15.32 0.90
N TYR A 228 -0.98 -14.34 1.73
CA TYR A 228 -0.15 -13.20 2.12
C TYR A 228 0.34 -13.26 3.58
N GLY A 229 -0.08 -14.28 4.35
CA GLY A 229 0.26 -14.44 5.77
C GLY A 229 -0.15 -13.26 6.64
N SER A 230 -1.26 -12.58 6.32
CA SER A 230 -1.57 -11.28 6.90
C SER A 230 -3.07 -10.98 7.04
N TYR A 231 -3.37 -10.09 7.98
CA TYR A 231 -4.71 -9.57 8.21
C TYR A 231 -4.96 -8.31 7.36
N TYR A 232 -6.18 -8.21 6.84
CA TYR A 232 -6.74 -7.08 6.12
C TYR A 232 -8.08 -6.71 6.76
N TYR A 233 -8.45 -5.43 6.73
CA TYR A 233 -9.79 -4.99 7.14
C TYR A 233 -10.57 -4.48 5.93
N LEU A 234 -11.81 -4.94 5.74
CA LEU A 234 -12.69 -4.45 4.68
C LEU A 234 -13.66 -3.41 5.24
N THR A 235 -13.72 -2.24 4.60
CA THR A 235 -14.50 -1.06 5.02
C THR A 235 -16.02 -1.26 4.86
N GLY A 236 -16.79 -0.22 5.19
CA GLY A 236 -18.23 -0.14 4.89
C GLY A 236 -18.56 -0.15 3.40
N GLU A 237 -17.60 0.15 2.53
CA GLU A 237 -17.74 0.01 1.07
C GLU A 237 -17.40 -1.41 0.59
N GLY A 238 -16.77 -2.24 1.44
CA GLY A 238 -16.21 -3.56 1.14
C GLY A 238 -14.79 -3.52 0.56
N SER A 239 -14.24 -2.33 0.30
CA SER A 239 -12.86 -2.11 -0.11
C SER A 239 -11.89 -2.35 1.06
N TYR A 240 -10.65 -2.79 0.82
CA TYR A 240 -9.67 -2.91 1.90
C TYR A 240 -9.21 -1.53 2.42
N ALA A 241 -9.11 -1.41 3.74
CA ALA A 241 -8.54 -0.25 4.42
C ALA A 241 -7.01 -0.21 4.23
N ARG A 242 -6.45 0.97 4.00
CA ARG A 242 -5.01 1.19 3.76
C ARG A 242 -4.57 2.58 4.23
N ASN A 243 -3.32 2.70 4.68
CA ASN A 243 -2.73 3.90 5.28
C ASN A 243 -3.58 4.52 6.42
N THR A 244 -4.24 3.69 7.23
CA THR A 244 -5.24 4.16 8.21
C THR A 244 -5.33 3.24 9.43
N TRP A 245 -5.91 3.77 10.51
CA TRP A 245 -6.19 3.02 11.74
C TRP A 245 -7.57 2.36 11.70
N VAL A 246 -7.65 1.14 12.21
CA VAL A 246 -8.91 0.44 12.53
C VAL A 246 -8.81 -0.01 13.98
N GLY A 247 -9.43 0.76 14.88
CA GLY A 247 -9.24 0.58 16.32
C GLY A 247 -7.78 0.79 16.72
N ASN A 248 -7.17 -0.20 17.36
CA ASN A 248 -5.77 -0.16 17.81
C ASN A 248 -4.75 -0.66 16.76
N TYR A 249 -5.20 -0.99 15.54
CA TYR A 249 -4.40 -1.62 14.48
C TYR A 249 -4.20 -0.66 13.32
N TYR A 250 -3.01 -0.66 12.69
CA TYR A 250 -2.71 0.15 11.51
C TYR A 250 -2.66 -0.72 10.25
N LEU A 251 -3.36 -0.32 9.19
CA LEU A 251 -3.31 -0.95 7.88
C LEU A 251 -2.35 -0.15 6.99
N LYS A 252 -1.37 -0.84 6.41
CA LYS A 252 -0.31 -0.24 5.56
C LYS A 252 -0.80 0.11 4.16
N SER A 253 0.08 0.62 3.31
CA SER A 253 -0.25 1.05 1.94
C SER A 253 -0.74 -0.09 1.04
N ASP A 254 -0.29 -1.31 1.29
CA ASP A 254 -0.70 -2.56 0.64
C ASP A 254 -1.91 -3.24 1.32
N GLY A 255 -2.55 -2.56 2.28
CA GLY A 255 -3.72 -3.06 3.01
C GLY A 255 -3.42 -4.04 4.14
N LYS A 256 -2.16 -4.48 4.32
CA LYS A 256 -1.78 -5.41 5.38
C LYS A 256 -1.74 -4.74 6.75
N MET A 257 -2.22 -5.42 7.77
CA MET A 257 -2.04 -5.03 9.16
C MET A 257 -0.55 -5.00 9.52
N ALA A 258 -0.09 -3.88 10.09
CA ALA A 258 1.26 -3.75 10.61
C ALA A 258 1.45 -4.57 11.90
N LYS A 259 2.58 -5.27 12.04
CA LYS A 259 2.87 -6.19 13.15
C LYS A 259 4.37 -6.30 13.40
N ALA A 260 4.78 -6.16 14.67
CA ALA A 260 6.17 -6.14 15.13
C ALA A 260 7.07 -5.13 14.38
N GLU A 261 6.51 -3.97 14.01
CA GLU A 261 7.17 -2.98 13.17
C GLU A 261 6.84 -1.54 13.58
N TRP A 262 7.74 -0.61 13.23
CA TRP A 262 7.51 0.83 13.35
C TRP A 262 6.79 1.35 12.10
N ILE A 263 5.72 2.13 12.29
CA ILE A 263 5.09 2.93 11.24
C ILE A 263 5.26 4.42 11.54
N TYR A 264 5.20 5.23 10.48
CA TYR A 264 5.09 6.68 10.59
C TYR A 264 3.73 7.11 10.05
N ASP A 265 2.88 7.66 10.90
CA ASP A 265 1.61 8.21 10.45
C ASP A 265 1.78 9.69 10.09
N ASN A 266 1.62 9.99 8.80
CA ASN A 266 1.70 11.33 8.26
C ASN A 266 0.59 12.25 8.77
N ASN A 267 -0.58 11.70 9.15
CA ASN A 267 -1.71 12.47 9.68
C ASN A 267 -1.44 12.98 11.11
N TYR A 268 -0.66 12.21 11.89
CA TYR A 268 -0.26 12.57 13.25
C TYR A 268 1.20 13.07 13.35
N GLY A 269 1.93 13.14 12.24
CA GLY A 269 3.33 13.57 12.18
C GLY A 269 4.29 12.76 13.06
N SER A 270 3.95 11.50 13.35
CA SER A 270 4.49 10.76 14.49
C SER A 270 4.78 9.29 14.18
N TYR A 271 5.82 8.76 14.82
CA TYR A 271 6.11 7.33 14.82
C TYR A 271 5.25 6.59 15.85
N TYR A 272 4.84 5.37 15.49
CA TYR A 272 4.13 4.41 16.33
C TYR A 272 4.79 3.03 16.16
N TYR A 273 4.75 2.19 17.18
CA TYR A 273 5.21 0.80 17.07
C TYR A 273 4.02 -0.16 17.23
N LEU A 274 3.84 -1.08 16.29
CA LEU A 274 2.84 -2.15 16.42
C LEU A 274 3.50 -3.39 17.03
N THR A 275 2.86 -3.97 18.03
CA THR A 275 3.34 -5.15 18.75
C THR A 275 3.30 -6.42 17.89
N GLY A 276 3.76 -7.55 18.44
CA GLY A 276 3.55 -8.88 17.84
C GLY A 276 2.08 -9.28 17.67
N GLU A 277 1.15 -8.57 18.31
CA GLU A 277 -0.31 -8.74 18.13
C GLU A 277 -0.88 -7.78 17.06
N GLY A 278 -0.09 -6.82 16.57
CA GLY A 278 -0.50 -5.77 15.64
C GLY A 278 -1.14 -4.54 16.29
N SER A 279 -1.43 -4.60 17.59
CA SER A 279 -1.90 -3.47 18.41
C SER A 279 -0.78 -2.43 18.62
N TYR A 280 -1.09 -1.13 18.66
CA TYR A 280 -0.05 -0.13 18.95
C TYR A 280 0.44 -0.18 20.40
N ALA A 281 1.76 -0.08 20.58
CA ALA A 281 2.40 0.04 21.88
C ALA A 281 2.16 1.43 22.47
N ARG A 282 1.82 1.49 23.76
CA ARG A 282 1.59 2.72 24.53
C ARG A 282 2.06 2.58 25.97
N ASN A 283 2.44 3.69 26.60
CA ASN A 283 3.00 3.78 27.96
C ASN A 283 4.20 2.84 28.21
N LYS A 284 5.04 2.59 27.20
CA LYS A 284 6.15 1.63 27.31
C LYS A 284 7.34 1.94 26.41
N TRP A 285 8.49 1.40 26.80
CA TRP A 285 9.71 1.38 25.98
C TRP A 285 9.63 0.30 24.88
N VAL A 286 10.22 0.63 23.73
CA VAL A 286 10.52 -0.30 22.62
C VAL A 286 11.93 0.03 22.13
N GLY A 287 12.90 -0.79 22.53
CA GLY A 287 14.32 -0.41 22.44
C GLY A 287 14.58 0.89 23.21
N ASN A 288 15.34 1.81 22.61
CA ASN A 288 15.71 3.09 23.23
C ASN A 288 14.65 4.20 23.06
N TYR A 289 13.43 3.86 22.63
CA TYR A 289 12.35 4.81 22.35
C TYR A 289 11.14 4.57 23.27
N TYR A 290 10.51 5.64 23.73
CA TYR A 290 9.31 5.57 24.57
C TYR A 290 8.05 5.90 23.78
N LEU A 291 7.01 5.06 23.88
CA LEU A 291 5.68 5.29 23.32
C LEU A 291 4.75 5.82 24.41
N LYS A 292 4.11 6.96 24.16
CA LYS A 292 3.23 7.67 25.09
C LYS A 292 1.84 7.01 25.17
N SER A 293 0.94 7.59 25.97
CA SER A 293 -0.41 7.06 26.21
C SER A 293 -1.28 6.99 24.95
N ASP A 294 -1.06 7.90 24.01
CA ASP A 294 -1.70 7.95 22.69
C ASP A 294 -0.93 7.15 21.61
N GLY A 295 0.07 6.36 22.01
CA GLY A 295 0.88 5.52 21.13
C GLY A 295 1.99 6.24 20.37
N LYS A 296 2.11 7.56 20.46
CA LYS A 296 3.15 8.33 19.74
C LYS A 296 4.51 8.15 20.41
N MET A 297 5.56 8.05 19.58
CA MET A 297 6.94 8.14 20.02
C MET A 297 7.24 9.52 20.62
N ALA A 298 7.81 9.53 21.82
CA ALA A 298 8.21 10.74 22.52
C ALA A 298 9.47 11.39 21.89
N LYS A 299 9.58 12.73 21.94
CA LYS A 299 10.74 13.50 21.43
C LYS A 299 10.95 14.80 22.23
N ASN A 300 12.20 15.12 22.57
CA ASN A 300 12.62 16.29 23.37
C ASN A 300 11.94 16.44 24.74
N GLU A 301 11.42 15.37 25.32
CA GLU A 301 10.57 15.40 26.52
C GLU A 301 11.02 14.42 27.61
N TRP A 302 10.62 14.70 28.84
CA TRP A 302 10.79 13.77 29.97
C TRP A 302 9.66 12.75 29.95
N VAL A 303 10.02 11.47 30.04
CA VAL A 303 9.11 10.33 29.90
C VAL A 303 9.08 9.45 31.15
N ASP A 304 8.14 8.50 31.18
CA ASP A 304 8.12 7.39 32.16
C ASP A 304 8.23 7.86 33.62
N GLY A 305 7.29 8.72 34.02
CA GLY A 305 7.24 9.33 35.36
C GLY A 305 8.26 10.46 35.58
N GLY A 306 8.88 10.98 34.51
CA GLY A 306 9.92 12.01 34.60
C GLY A 306 11.31 11.43 34.92
N ARG A 307 11.50 10.12 34.78
CA ARG A 307 12.75 9.41 35.14
C ARG A 307 13.82 9.47 34.06
N TYR A 308 13.41 9.61 32.79
CA TYR A 308 14.29 9.56 31.64
C TYR A 308 13.96 10.71 30.67
N TYR A 309 14.96 11.21 29.94
CA TYR A 309 14.79 12.21 28.89
C TYR A 309 15.08 11.59 27.51
N VAL A 310 14.23 11.88 26.52
CA VAL A 310 14.45 11.45 25.13
C VAL A 310 14.82 12.63 24.24
N GLY A 311 15.78 12.42 23.33
CA GLY A 311 16.34 13.45 22.46
C GLY A 311 15.41 13.89 21.33
N TYR A 312 15.95 14.69 20.41
CA TYR A 312 15.23 15.18 19.23
C TYR A 312 14.81 14.05 18.28
N ASP A 313 15.63 13.01 18.19
CA ASP A 313 15.38 11.74 17.50
C ASP A 313 14.44 10.80 18.27
N GLY A 314 14.12 11.10 19.53
CA GLY A 314 13.35 10.25 20.45
C GLY A 314 14.18 9.16 21.14
N VAL A 315 15.51 9.14 20.95
CA VAL A 315 16.41 8.18 21.61
C VAL A 315 16.64 8.62 23.05
N TRP A 316 16.52 7.69 24.00
CA TRP A 316 16.87 7.91 25.41
C TRP A 316 18.31 8.45 25.55
N GLN A 317 18.43 9.56 26.27
CA GLN A 317 19.70 10.17 26.62
C GLN A 317 20.09 9.76 28.05
N PRO A 318 21.15 8.94 28.25
CA PRO A 318 21.65 8.66 29.59
C PRO A 318 22.20 9.94 30.22
N LYS A 319 21.85 10.20 31.48
CA LYS A 319 22.35 11.36 32.24
C LYS A 319 23.89 11.24 32.36
N PRO A 320 24.67 12.28 32.02
CA PRO A 320 26.11 12.26 32.25
C PRO A 320 26.41 11.97 33.73
N ALA A 321 27.35 11.06 33.99
CA ALA A 321 27.80 10.77 35.34
C ALA A 321 28.37 12.05 35.99
N PRO A 322 28.09 12.32 37.28
CA PRO A 322 28.69 13.46 37.96
C PRO A 322 30.21 13.28 37.96
N LYS A 323 30.91 14.24 37.36
CA LYS A 323 32.37 14.26 37.30
C LYS A 323 32.92 14.25 38.74
N PRO A 324 33.88 13.37 39.09
CA PRO A 324 34.35 13.27 40.48
C PRO A 324 34.88 14.62 40.95
N ALA A 325 34.44 15.04 42.14
CA ALA A 325 34.84 16.32 42.71
C ALA A 325 36.36 16.36 42.94
N PRO A 326 37.02 17.50 42.66
CA PRO A 326 38.45 17.65 42.95
C PRO A 326 38.70 17.47 44.46
N LYS A 327 39.70 16.66 44.79
CA LYS A 327 40.09 16.36 46.18
C LYS A 327 40.56 17.66 46.85
N PRO A 328 40.13 17.98 48.08
CA PRO A 328 40.59 19.20 48.76
C PRO A 328 42.10 19.21 48.94
N ALA A 329 42.74 20.33 48.65
CA ALA A 329 44.15 20.55 48.97
C ALA A 329 44.30 20.78 50.49
N GLU A 330 45.37 20.23 51.07
CA GLU A 330 45.67 20.44 52.50
C GLU A 330 46.09 21.89 52.77
N LYS A 331 45.73 22.39 53.96
CA LYS A 331 46.19 23.70 54.46
C LYS A 331 46.65 23.55 55.92
N PRO A 332 47.74 24.25 56.37
CA PRO A 332 48.35 24.00 57.68
C PRO A 332 47.44 24.30 58.89
N LYS A 333 47.83 23.78 60.07
CA LYS A 333 47.03 23.77 61.30
C LYS A 333 47.40 24.88 62.30
N THR A 334 46.36 25.40 62.99
CA THR A 334 46.35 25.92 64.39
C THR A 334 47.12 27.22 64.72
N PRO A 335 46.81 27.92 65.85
CA PRO A 335 45.84 27.59 66.91
C PRO A 335 44.69 28.58 67.22
N ALA A 336 43.72 28.04 67.95
CA ALA A 336 42.41 28.51 68.43
C ALA A 336 42.27 29.84 69.20
N GLN A 337 41.03 30.36 69.22
CA GLN A 337 40.34 30.95 70.41
C GLN A 337 38.80 30.73 70.32
N LYS A 338 38.06 30.91 71.44
CA LYS A 338 36.66 30.42 71.71
C LYS A 338 36.15 31.05 73.04
N PRO A 339 34.84 31.14 73.43
CA PRO A 339 33.54 31.11 72.72
C PRO A 339 32.67 32.40 72.92
N ALA A 340 31.44 32.43 72.37
CA ALA A 340 30.23 32.95 73.04
C ALA A 340 28.92 32.44 72.38
N ASP A 341 27.86 32.31 73.18
CA ASP A 341 26.68 31.43 73.07
C ASP A 341 25.53 31.76 72.07
N LYS A 342 24.33 31.22 72.35
CA LYS A 342 23.17 30.94 71.48
C LYS A 342 21.88 31.17 72.29
N PRO A 343 20.76 31.70 71.71
CA PRO A 343 19.56 30.86 71.67
C PRO A 343 18.52 31.09 70.54
N LYS A 344 18.09 29.94 70.00
CA LYS A 344 16.70 29.49 69.69
C LYS A 344 15.84 30.10 68.55
N THR A 345 15.12 29.14 67.95
CA THR A 345 13.99 29.12 66.99
C THR A 345 12.65 29.63 67.62
N PRO A 346 11.51 29.79 66.89
CA PRO A 346 11.02 28.98 65.75
C PRO A 346 10.42 29.75 64.54
N ALA A 347 9.87 28.98 63.58
CA ALA A 347 9.34 29.45 62.29
C ALA A 347 7.80 29.42 62.22
N GLN A 348 7.23 30.16 61.25
CA GLN A 348 5.82 30.04 60.82
C GLN A 348 5.69 30.07 59.28
N LYS A 349 4.49 29.74 58.79
CA LYS A 349 4.08 29.57 57.38
C LYS A 349 2.60 30.01 57.25
N PRO A 350 2.01 30.11 56.04
CA PRO A 350 1.85 31.33 55.26
C PRO A 350 0.41 31.89 55.24
N ALA A 351 0.24 33.12 54.73
CA ALA A 351 -1.05 33.66 54.26
C ALA A 351 -0.80 34.28 52.86
N GLU A 352 -1.45 33.81 51.79
CA GLU A 352 -2.81 34.13 51.29
C GLU A 352 -2.82 35.27 50.24
N LYS A 353 -3.87 35.35 49.43
CA LYS A 353 -3.90 36.14 48.19
C LYS A 353 -5.32 36.65 47.83
N PRO A 354 -5.50 37.98 47.65
CA PRO A 354 -6.67 38.56 46.98
C PRO A 354 -6.59 38.50 45.43
N LYS A 355 -7.70 38.80 44.76
CA LYS A 355 -7.84 38.79 43.29
C LYS A 355 -7.89 40.22 42.69
N THR A 356 -7.60 40.31 41.40
CA THR A 356 -7.72 41.50 40.54
C THR A 356 -9.17 41.95 40.31
N PRO A 357 -9.34 43.20 39.86
CA PRO A 357 -10.08 43.45 38.61
C PRO A 357 -9.24 44.23 37.58
N ALA A 358 -9.77 44.41 36.36
CA ALA A 358 -9.11 45.13 35.27
C ALA A 358 -10.12 45.88 34.39
N PRO A 359 -9.71 46.97 33.72
CA PRO A 359 -10.32 47.40 32.46
C PRO A 359 -9.33 47.50 31.28
N LYS A 360 -9.89 47.82 30.12
CA LYS A 360 -9.31 47.99 28.75
C LYS A 360 -9.48 49.47 28.33
N PRO A 361 -9.09 49.93 27.11
CA PRO A 361 -8.06 49.47 26.15
C PRO A 361 -7.21 50.63 25.53
N ALA A 362 -6.31 50.29 24.59
CA ALA A 362 -5.72 51.17 23.54
C ALA A 362 -4.71 52.24 24.04
N ASP A 363 -3.60 52.50 23.33
CA ASP A 363 -3.60 53.22 22.04
C ASP A 363 -2.42 52.87 21.09
N LYS A 364 -2.30 53.57 19.94
CA LYS A 364 -1.27 53.35 18.90
C LYS A 364 -0.68 54.69 18.38
N PRO A 365 0.63 54.76 18.12
CA PRO A 365 1.08 55.50 16.93
C PRO A 365 2.13 54.80 16.04
N LYS A 366 2.39 55.47 14.94
CA LYS A 366 3.03 55.07 13.68
C LYS A 366 4.55 54.84 13.76
N THR A 367 5.05 54.07 12.78
CA THR A 367 6.44 54.09 12.27
C THR A 367 6.82 55.47 11.70
N PRO A 368 8.13 55.76 11.57
CA PRO A 368 8.68 56.07 10.24
C PRO A 368 9.89 55.20 9.88
N ALA A 369 10.33 55.23 8.62
CA ALA A 369 11.38 54.35 8.08
C ALA A 369 12.63 55.12 7.63
N GLN A 370 13.80 54.48 7.69
CA GLN A 370 15.05 54.89 7.03
C GLN A 370 15.84 53.68 6.49
N LYS A 371 16.72 53.94 5.51
CA LYS A 371 17.48 53.03 4.62
C LYS A 371 18.51 53.91 3.87
N PRO A 372 19.67 53.47 3.32
CA PRO A 372 20.30 52.14 3.27
C PRO A 372 21.78 52.10 3.76
N ALA A 373 22.47 50.97 3.48
CA ALA A 373 23.94 50.75 3.58
C ALA A 373 24.50 50.59 5.03
N ASP A 374 25.65 49.93 5.27
CA ASP A 374 26.70 49.47 4.33
C ASP A 374 27.32 48.08 4.67
N LYS A 375 28.38 47.68 3.94
CA LYS A 375 28.96 46.32 3.81
C LYS A 375 30.24 46.10 4.64
N PRO A 376 30.43 44.90 5.22
CA PRO A 376 31.70 44.17 5.07
C PRO A 376 31.48 42.69 4.69
N LYS A 377 32.06 42.17 3.58
CA LYS A 377 33.45 41.73 3.35
C LYS A 377 33.86 40.45 4.12
N THR A 378 34.02 39.38 3.34
CA THR A 378 34.47 38.03 3.73
C THR A 378 35.97 37.99 4.06
N PRO A 379 36.41 37.19 5.04
CA PRO A 379 37.77 36.63 5.10
C PRO A 379 37.83 35.32 4.30
N ALA A 380 38.78 35.18 3.39
CA ALA A 380 39.02 33.93 2.65
C ALA A 380 39.91 32.96 3.45
N GLN A 381 39.63 31.65 3.38
CA GLN A 381 40.58 30.64 3.84
C GLN A 381 41.58 30.30 2.73
N LYS A 382 42.87 30.27 3.10
CA LYS A 382 43.99 29.92 2.22
C LYS A 382 44.06 28.39 2.04
N PRO A 383 44.47 27.85 0.87
CA PRO A 383 44.65 26.41 0.68
C PRO A 383 45.72 25.82 1.61
N ALA A 384 45.54 24.56 2.02
CA ALA A 384 46.53 23.77 2.74
C ALA A 384 47.39 22.93 1.78
N ASP A 385 48.63 22.65 2.18
CA ASP A 385 49.69 22.23 1.26
C ASP A 385 49.71 20.74 0.86
N LYS A 386 50.38 20.51 -0.28
CA LYS A 386 50.58 19.24 -0.98
C LYS A 386 51.69 18.39 -0.33
N PRO A 387 51.42 17.16 0.11
CA PRO A 387 52.48 16.19 0.42
C PRO A 387 53.30 15.84 -0.83
N LYS A 388 54.64 15.88 -0.72
CA LYS A 388 55.55 15.42 -1.78
C LYS A 388 55.83 13.93 -1.68
N THR A 389 55.90 13.27 -2.83
CA THR A 389 56.47 11.93 -3.02
C THR A 389 57.99 11.96 -2.82
N PRO A 390 58.59 10.90 -2.24
CA PRO A 390 59.91 10.42 -2.61
C PRO A 390 59.82 9.19 -3.52
N ALA A 391 60.64 9.12 -4.57
CA ALA A 391 60.71 7.96 -5.47
C ALA A 391 61.80 6.96 -5.05
N GLN A 392 61.76 5.76 -5.63
CA GLN A 392 62.81 4.72 -5.55
C GLN A 392 64.09 5.20 -6.29
N LYS A 393 65.28 4.60 -6.19
CA LYS A 393 65.74 3.19 -6.35
C LYS A 393 67.27 3.17 -5.98
N PRO A 394 68.14 2.14 -6.22
CA PRO A 394 67.93 0.78 -6.77
C PRO A 394 68.66 -0.40 -6.04
N THR A 395 68.37 -1.64 -6.52
CA THR A 395 69.18 -2.89 -6.44
C THR A 395 69.49 -3.47 -5.04
N GLU A 396 69.62 -4.79 -4.79
CA GLU A 396 69.45 -6.04 -5.58
C GLU A 396 69.07 -7.19 -4.59
N LYS A 397 68.87 -8.48 -4.90
CA LYS A 397 69.00 -9.30 -6.14
C LYS A 397 67.76 -10.22 -6.31
N ALA A 398 67.93 -11.55 -6.34
CA ALA A 398 66.87 -12.56 -6.39
C ALA A 398 67.23 -13.79 -5.54
N LYS A 399 66.22 -14.54 -5.06
CA LYS A 399 66.28 -16.01 -5.08
C LYS A 399 64.89 -16.65 -5.15
N GLU A 400 64.75 -17.58 -6.08
CA GLU A 400 63.63 -18.51 -6.20
C GLU A 400 63.95 -19.76 -5.34
N THR A 401 63.07 -20.13 -4.42
CA THR A 401 63.13 -21.42 -3.72
C THR A 401 61.74 -21.96 -3.41
N THR A 402 61.34 -22.98 -4.16
CA THR A 402 60.19 -23.84 -3.85
C THR A 402 60.41 -24.53 -2.49
N SER A 403 59.45 -24.42 -1.57
CA SER A 403 59.37 -25.30 -0.39
C SER A 403 58.06 -26.07 -0.40
N LYS A 404 58.12 -27.32 0.08
CA LYS A 404 57.01 -28.28 -0.03
C LYS A 404 55.95 -28.05 1.04
N GLN A 405 54.73 -28.42 0.68
CA GLN A 405 53.61 -28.78 1.55
C GLN A 405 54.05 -29.30 2.93
N ASP A 406 53.75 -28.54 3.98
CA ASP A 406 53.64 -29.03 5.36
C ASP A 406 52.16 -28.99 5.80
N LYS A 407 51.71 -30.02 6.53
CA LYS A 407 50.32 -30.21 6.97
C LYS A 407 50.14 -29.76 8.42
N SER A 408 50.37 -28.48 8.68
CA SER A 408 49.99 -27.85 9.95
C SER A 408 48.67 -27.08 9.81
N GLN A 409 47.80 -27.13 10.83
CA GLN A 409 46.44 -26.57 10.79
C GLN A 409 46.44 -25.05 10.89
N SER A 410 46.71 -24.35 9.79
CA SER A 410 46.49 -22.91 9.70
C SER A 410 44.99 -22.58 9.69
N LYS A 411 44.56 -21.73 10.63
CA LYS A 411 43.16 -21.35 10.83
C LYS A 411 42.72 -20.35 9.76
N ALA A 412 42.30 -20.85 8.60
CA ALA A 412 42.08 -20.09 7.37
C ALA A 412 41.25 -18.80 7.55
N GLN A 413 41.95 -17.65 7.53
CA GLN A 413 41.34 -16.33 7.54
C GLN A 413 40.93 -15.91 6.12
N SER A 414 39.71 -15.40 5.96
CA SER A 414 39.23 -14.82 4.72
C SER A 414 39.81 -13.42 4.50
N GLY A 415 40.12 -13.05 3.26
CA GLY A 415 40.82 -11.79 2.96
C GLY A 415 40.99 -11.45 1.48
N TRP A 416 41.51 -10.25 1.23
CA TRP A 416 41.82 -9.76 -0.11
C TRP A 416 43.19 -10.24 -0.59
N VAL A 417 43.23 -10.80 -1.80
CA VAL A 417 44.45 -11.15 -2.53
C VAL A 417 44.41 -10.40 -3.87
N GLY A 418 45.07 -9.24 -3.91
CA GLY A 418 44.95 -8.29 -5.02
C GLY A 418 43.51 -7.79 -5.17
N ASN A 419 42.95 -7.91 -6.39
CA ASN A 419 41.56 -7.53 -6.68
C ASN A 419 40.52 -8.63 -6.35
N TYR A 420 40.94 -9.77 -5.81
CA TYR A 420 40.07 -10.92 -5.53
C TYR A 420 39.91 -11.15 -4.04
N TYR A 421 38.77 -11.70 -3.61
CA TYR A 421 38.54 -12.09 -2.20
C TYR A 421 38.54 -13.61 -2.05
N LEU A 422 39.31 -14.13 -1.10
CA LEU A 422 39.31 -15.53 -0.69
C LEU A 422 38.45 -15.69 0.56
N LYS A 423 37.55 -16.67 0.53
CA LYS A 423 36.68 -17.05 1.65
C LYS A 423 37.43 -18.02 2.58
N SER A 424 36.86 -18.30 3.76
CA SER A 424 37.49 -19.15 4.78
C SER A 424 37.64 -20.62 4.38
N ASP A 425 36.98 -21.05 3.29
CA ASP A 425 37.18 -22.36 2.65
C ASP A 425 38.27 -22.34 1.56
N GLY A 426 39.04 -21.25 1.48
CA GLY A 426 40.08 -21.01 0.47
C GLY A 426 39.55 -20.64 -0.93
N LYS A 427 38.24 -20.69 -1.16
CA LYS A 427 37.67 -20.45 -2.50
C LYS A 427 37.52 -18.95 -2.79
N ARG A 428 37.68 -18.60 -4.06
CA ARG A 428 37.44 -17.24 -4.57
C ARG A 428 35.95 -16.90 -4.53
N ALA A 429 35.61 -15.76 -3.96
CA ALA A 429 34.24 -15.24 -3.98
C ALA A 429 33.82 -14.78 -5.39
N LYS A 430 32.53 -14.89 -5.73
CA LYS A 430 31.94 -14.51 -7.04
C LYS A 430 30.46 -14.10 -6.92
N ASN A 431 30.06 -13.03 -7.61
CA ASN A 431 28.70 -12.47 -7.61
C ASN A 431 28.11 -12.22 -6.20
N GLU A 432 28.95 -11.94 -5.20
CA GLU A 432 28.57 -11.88 -3.79
C GLU A 432 29.20 -10.69 -3.08
N TRP A 433 28.57 -10.26 -1.98
CA TRP A 433 29.16 -9.29 -1.07
C TRP A 433 30.19 -9.95 -0.17
N VAL A 434 31.30 -9.27 0.06
CA VAL A 434 32.44 -9.76 0.85
C VAL A 434 32.87 -8.75 1.90
N ASP A 435 33.78 -9.16 2.79
CA ASP A 435 34.48 -8.25 3.72
C ASP A 435 33.51 -7.39 4.56
N GLY A 436 32.65 -8.08 5.32
CA GLY A 436 31.61 -7.47 6.15
C GLY A 436 30.45 -6.85 5.36
N GLY A 437 30.24 -7.25 4.11
CA GLY A 437 29.20 -6.69 3.23
C GLY A 437 29.59 -5.34 2.62
N ARG A 438 30.86 -4.95 2.69
CA ARG A 438 31.31 -3.59 2.31
C ARG A 438 31.64 -3.44 0.81
N TYR A 439 32.03 -4.53 0.16
CA TYR A 439 32.46 -4.59 -1.24
C TYR A 439 31.71 -5.70 -1.96
N TYR A 440 31.49 -5.52 -3.27
CA TYR A 440 30.93 -6.55 -4.15
C TYR A 440 31.99 -7.11 -5.09
N VAL A 441 31.91 -8.40 -5.41
CA VAL A 441 32.76 -9.04 -6.44
C VAL A 441 31.92 -9.60 -7.59
N ASP A 442 32.41 -9.42 -8.82
CA ASP A 442 31.73 -9.81 -10.05
C ASP A 442 31.73 -11.34 -10.32
N SER A 443 31.31 -11.75 -11.52
CA SER A 443 31.29 -13.15 -11.96
C SER A 443 32.68 -13.78 -12.13
N ASP A 444 33.72 -12.96 -12.33
CA ASP A 444 35.11 -13.39 -12.26
C ASP A 444 35.62 -13.42 -10.80
N GLY A 445 34.98 -12.72 -9.89
CA GLY A 445 35.39 -12.54 -8.49
C GLY A 445 36.27 -11.30 -8.26
N LYS A 446 36.35 -10.39 -9.24
CA LYS A 446 37.07 -9.12 -9.15
C LYS A 446 36.24 -8.11 -8.36
N LYS A 447 36.90 -7.29 -7.52
CA LYS A 447 36.28 -6.15 -6.83
C LYS A 447 35.70 -5.14 -7.83
N VAL A 448 34.38 -4.94 -7.79
CA VAL A 448 33.69 -3.93 -8.61
C VAL A 448 34.00 -2.52 -8.09
N LYS A 449 34.19 -1.56 -9.00
CA LYS A 449 34.59 -0.17 -8.72
C LYS A 449 33.97 0.79 -9.71
N SER A 450 33.56 1.96 -9.22
CA SER A 450 32.97 3.07 -10.00
C SER A 450 31.75 2.70 -10.85
N ASP A 451 31.02 1.64 -10.48
CA ASP A 451 29.99 1.01 -11.31
C ASP A 451 28.76 0.57 -10.50
N TRP A 452 27.64 0.36 -11.20
CA TRP A 452 26.35 -0.07 -10.64
C TRP A 452 26.22 -1.59 -10.66
N ILE A 453 25.82 -2.18 -9.53
CA ILE A 453 25.39 -3.59 -9.46
C ILE A 453 23.91 -3.68 -9.08
N TYR A 454 23.28 -4.77 -9.49
CA TYR A 454 21.94 -5.15 -9.06
C TYR A 454 22.01 -6.43 -8.23
N ASP A 455 21.74 -6.31 -6.93
CA ASP A 455 21.66 -7.49 -6.07
C ASP A 455 20.25 -8.09 -6.14
N LYS A 456 20.17 -9.31 -6.69
CA LYS A 456 18.92 -10.08 -6.80
C LYS A 456 18.35 -10.49 -5.44
N ASN A 457 19.19 -10.66 -4.42
CA ASN A 457 18.77 -11.06 -3.07
C ASN A 457 18.07 -9.91 -2.33
N TYR A 458 18.51 -8.67 -2.56
CA TYR A 458 17.92 -7.46 -1.98
C TYR A 458 16.98 -6.70 -2.95
N GLY A 459 16.80 -7.21 -4.17
CA GLY A 459 15.93 -6.64 -5.20
C GLY A 459 16.27 -5.20 -5.61
N SER A 460 17.54 -4.78 -5.44
CA SER A 460 17.90 -3.36 -5.52
C SER A 460 19.27 -3.09 -6.14
N TYR A 461 19.43 -1.85 -6.62
CA TYR A 461 20.66 -1.34 -7.19
C TYR A 461 21.54 -0.73 -6.10
N TYR A 462 22.85 -0.92 -6.25
CA TYR A 462 23.90 -0.32 -5.44
C TYR A 462 24.97 0.26 -6.37
N TYR A 463 25.68 1.30 -5.94
CA TYR A 463 26.82 1.86 -6.68
C TYR A 463 28.10 1.66 -5.88
N LEU A 464 29.14 1.08 -6.48
CA LEU A 464 30.46 0.95 -5.86
C LEU A 464 31.32 2.16 -6.24
N THR A 465 32.03 2.73 -5.27
CA THR A 465 32.93 3.88 -5.50
C THR A 465 34.25 3.46 -6.16
N ALA A 466 35.18 4.39 -6.40
CA ALA A 466 36.51 4.08 -6.95
C ALA A 466 37.36 3.18 -6.01
N GLU A 467 37.10 3.27 -4.70
CA GLU A 467 37.67 2.41 -3.66
C GLU A 467 37.05 1.00 -3.69
N GLY A 468 35.85 0.86 -4.28
CA GLY A 468 35.07 -0.37 -4.42
C GLY A 468 34.09 -0.65 -3.28
N SER A 469 33.97 0.26 -2.31
CA SER A 469 32.94 0.19 -1.27
C SER A 469 31.62 0.75 -1.79
N TYR A 470 30.49 0.32 -1.21
CA TYR A 470 29.19 0.85 -1.65
C TYR A 470 28.98 2.31 -1.22
N ALA A 471 28.47 3.13 -2.14
CA ALA A 471 28.04 4.49 -1.87
C ALA A 471 26.75 4.50 -1.02
N ARG A 472 26.68 5.43 -0.05
CA ARG A 472 25.54 5.61 0.85
C ARG A 472 25.37 7.07 1.24
N ASN A 473 24.14 7.47 1.54
CA ASN A 473 23.73 8.84 1.87
C ASN A 473 24.22 9.92 0.87
N LYS A 474 24.20 9.61 -0.43
CA LYS A 474 24.67 10.55 -1.47
C LYS A 474 24.01 10.33 -2.83
N TRP A 475 24.06 11.39 -3.64
CA TRP A 475 23.75 11.35 -5.07
C TRP A 475 24.88 10.70 -5.89
N ILE A 476 24.49 9.94 -6.90
CA ILE A 476 25.32 9.45 -8.01
C ILE A 476 24.54 9.74 -9.30
N GLY A 477 24.98 10.76 -10.05
CA GLY A 477 24.22 11.27 -11.21
C GLY A 477 22.84 11.79 -10.80
N LYS A 478 21.77 11.18 -11.32
CA LYS A 478 20.36 11.50 -11.00
C LYS A 478 19.75 10.62 -9.90
N TYR A 479 20.54 9.72 -9.29
CA TYR A 479 20.06 8.67 -8.38
C TYR A 479 20.59 8.90 -6.97
N TYR A 480 19.79 8.62 -5.94
CA TYR A 480 20.21 8.72 -4.54
C TYR A 480 20.41 7.34 -3.92
N LEU A 481 21.54 7.15 -3.23
CA LEU A 481 21.86 5.94 -2.48
C LEU A 481 21.60 6.19 -0.99
N LYS A 482 20.81 5.33 -0.36
CA LYS A 482 20.35 5.46 1.04
C LYS A 482 21.43 5.04 2.04
N SER A 483 21.12 5.09 3.33
CA SER A 483 22.06 4.77 4.43
C SER A 483 22.56 3.32 4.41
N ASP A 484 21.74 2.41 3.90
CA ASP A 484 22.03 0.99 3.68
C ASP A 484 22.63 0.69 2.29
N GLY A 485 22.97 1.72 1.52
CA GLY A 485 23.55 1.62 0.18
C GLY A 485 22.56 1.33 -0.95
N LYS A 486 21.28 1.06 -0.66
CA LYS A 486 20.27 0.81 -1.71
C LYS A 486 19.92 2.09 -2.45
N MET A 487 19.72 1.99 -3.76
CA MET A 487 19.12 3.06 -4.56
C MET A 487 17.68 3.34 -4.10
N ALA A 488 17.37 4.62 -3.89
CA ALA A 488 16.04 5.08 -3.49
C ALA A 488 15.04 5.05 -4.66
N LYS A 489 13.75 4.81 -4.38
CA LYS A 489 12.65 4.79 -5.36
C LYS A 489 11.31 5.22 -4.74
N ASN A 490 10.52 6.02 -5.46
CA ASN A 490 9.21 6.55 -5.05
C ASN A 490 9.20 7.25 -3.67
N GLU A 491 10.32 7.84 -3.25
CA GLU A 491 10.52 8.33 -1.88
C GLU A 491 11.22 9.70 -1.80
N TRP A 492 11.01 10.38 -0.68
CA TRP A 492 11.70 11.62 -0.34
C TRP A 492 13.11 11.32 0.21
N VAL A 493 14.12 11.98 -0.35
CA VAL A 493 15.55 11.76 -0.06
C VAL A 493 16.24 13.04 0.37
N ASP A 494 17.49 12.92 0.83
CA ASP A 494 18.41 14.05 1.07
C ASP A 494 17.78 15.16 1.96
N GLY A 495 17.44 14.78 3.19
CA GLY A 495 16.73 15.64 4.15
C GLY A 495 15.24 15.86 3.86
N GLY A 496 14.67 15.13 2.90
CA GLY A 496 13.30 15.35 2.43
C GLY A 496 13.16 16.53 1.48
N ARG A 497 14.28 16.95 0.86
CA ARG A 497 14.36 18.09 -0.06
C ARG A 497 14.05 17.73 -1.51
N TYR A 498 14.28 16.47 -1.89
CA TYR A 498 14.12 15.98 -3.26
C TYR A 498 13.31 14.69 -3.28
N TYR A 499 12.57 14.43 -4.36
CA TYR A 499 11.82 13.18 -4.57
C TYR A 499 12.46 12.37 -5.70
N VAL A 500 12.53 11.05 -5.53
CA VAL A 500 12.95 10.13 -6.61
C VAL A 500 11.78 9.28 -7.09
N GLU A 501 11.68 9.10 -8.41
CA GLU A 501 10.59 8.38 -9.08
C GLU A 501 10.76 6.85 -9.00
N SER A 502 9.91 6.09 -9.71
CA SER A 502 9.86 4.62 -9.65
C SER A 502 11.08 3.93 -10.28
N ASP A 503 11.78 4.61 -11.18
CA ASP A 503 13.07 4.17 -11.72
C ASP A 503 14.27 4.63 -10.87
N GLY A 504 14.04 5.48 -9.86
CA GLY A 504 15.03 6.05 -8.94
C GLY A 504 15.64 7.38 -9.37
N LYS A 505 15.25 7.96 -10.50
CA LYS A 505 15.71 9.30 -10.91
C LYS A 505 15.06 10.39 -10.07
N MET A 506 15.82 11.46 -9.80
CA MET A 506 15.31 12.69 -9.19
C MET A 506 14.26 13.36 -10.09
N ALA A 507 13.05 13.53 -9.57
CA ALA A 507 11.97 14.28 -10.19
C ALA A 507 12.32 15.77 -10.28
N ARG A 508 11.82 16.45 -11.32
CA ARG A 508 12.02 17.89 -11.58
C ARG A 508 10.79 18.49 -12.26
N ASP A 509 10.51 19.74 -11.95
CA ASP A 509 9.50 20.62 -12.57
C ASP A 509 8.05 20.06 -12.60
N LYS A 510 7.73 19.15 -11.69
CA LYS A 510 6.50 18.35 -11.73
C LYS A 510 5.87 18.13 -10.36
N TRP A 511 4.64 17.63 -10.38
CA TRP A 511 4.00 17.12 -9.18
C TRP A 511 4.53 15.72 -8.84
N VAL A 512 4.68 15.46 -7.54
CA VAL A 512 5.27 14.23 -7.01
C VAL A 512 4.45 13.70 -5.84
N ASP A 513 4.79 12.49 -5.39
CA ASP A 513 4.23 11.90 -4.17
C ASP A 513 2.69 11.83 -4.21
N GLY A 514 2.16 11.47 -5.38
CA GLY A 514 0.72 11.40 -5.69
C GLY A 514 0.05 12.77 -5.85
N GLY A 515 0.75 13.80 -6.29
CA GLY A 515 0.20 15.16 -6.43
C GLY A 515 0.21 15.98 -5.14
N ARG A 516 0.82 15.49 -4.06
CA ARG A 516 0.80 16.17 -2.75
C ARG A 516 1.78 17.34 -2.65
N TYR A 517 2.84 17.31 -3.45
CA TYR A 517 3.90 18.33 -3.47
C TYR A 517 4.37 18.57 -4.91
N TYR A 518 4.97 19.74 -5.13
CA TYR A 518 5.60 20.13 -6.38
C TYR A 518 7.12 20.25 -6.16
N VAL A 519 7.91 19.78 -7.12
CA VAL A 519 9.37 19.99 -7.16
C VAL A 519 9.72 20.91 -8.31
N GLY A 520 10.62 21.87 -8.09
CA GLY A 520 11.07 22.79 -9.12
C GLY A 520 11.96 22.12 -10.17
N ASN A 521 12.37 22.87 -11.20
CA ASN A 521 13.34 22.42 -12.22
C ASN A 521 14.71 21.96 -11.62
N ASP A 522 15.08 22.47 -10.45
CA ASP A 522 16.22 22.00 -9.65
C ASP A 522 15.99 20.65 -8.93
N GLY A 523 14.74 20.19 -8.88
CA GLY A 523 14.26 19.03 -8.13
C GLY A 523 13.93 19.31 -6.66
N VAL A 524 14.13 20.55 -6.19
CA VAL A 524 13.88 20.92 -4.80
C VAL A 524 12.39 21.06 -4.56
N ARG A 525 11.92 20.47 -3.47
CA ARG A 525 10.57 20.58 -2.93
C ARG A 525 10.20 22.04 -2.70
N GLN A 526 9.21 22.51 -3.44
CA GLN A 526 8.72 23.87 -3.30
C GLN A 526 7.80 24.00 -2.07
N PRO A 527 7.70 25.19 -1.46
CA PRO A 527 6.65 25.48 -0.48
C PRO A 527 5.27 25.23 -1.11
N LYS A 528 4.26 24.96 -0.27
CA LYS A 528 2.91 24.56 -0.70
C LYS A 528 2.39 25.53 -1.79
N PRO A 529 2.21 25.07 -3.05
CA PRO A 529 1.94 25.96 -4.16
C PRO A 529 0.56 26.62 -4.04
N ALA A 530 0.43 27.84 -4.57
CA ALA A 530 -0.75 28.69 -4.45
C ALA A 530 -2.04 28.08 -5.04
N ALA A 531 -1.93 27.01 -5.86
CA ALA A 531 -3.08 26.25 -6.36
C ALA A 531 -3.81 25.42 -5.29
N GLY A 532 -3.33 25.40 -4.04
CA GLY A 532 -4.10 24.89 -2.89
C GLY A 532 -3.82 23.43 -2.54
N ASN A 533 -4.81 22.56 -2.74
CA ASN A 533 -4.75 21.12 -2.44
C ASN A 533 -4.54 20.30 -3.75
N PRO A 534 -4.14 19.03 -3.71
CA PRO A 534 -3.95 18.20 -4.93
C PRO A 534 -5.13 18.26 -5.90
N TYR A 535 -6.37 18.24 -5.39
CA TYR A 535 -7.59 18.22 -6.19
C TYR A 535 -7.85 19.54 -6.93
N SER A 536 -7.59 20.68 -6.28
CA SER A 536 -7.72 22.02 -6.89
C SER A 536 -6.59 22.31 -7.87
N ALA A 537 -5.38 21.82 -7.60
CA ALA A 537 -4.28 21.85 -8.56
C ALA A 537 -4.59 21.03 -9.82
N ALA A 538 -5.00 19.76 -9.66
CA ALA A 538 -5.36 18.91 -10.78
C ALA A 538 -6.57 19.45 -11.57
N LEU A 539 -7.57 20.03 -10.91
CA LEU A 539 -8.72 20.66 -11.58
C LEU A 539 -8.26 21.87 -12.41
N LYS A 540 -7.36 22.71 -11.91
CA LYS A 540 -6.79 23.82 -12.70
C LYS A 540 -6.02 23.29 -13.91
N THR A 541 -5.13 22.30 -13.72
CA THR A 541 -4.39 21.67 -14.83
C THR A 541 -5.35 21.03 -15.86
N ALA A 542 -6.45 20.45 -15.41
CA ALA A 542 -7.50 19.91 -16.28
C ALA A 542 -8.25 21.00 -17.06
N GLN A 543 -8.51 22.16 -16.45
CA GLN A 543 -9.07 23.33 -17.13
C GLN A 543 -8.09 23.89 -18.18
N ASP A 544 -6.80 23.95 -17.87
CA ASP A 544 -5.77 24.44 -18.81
C ASP A 544 -5.63 23.47 -20.02
N TYR A 545 -5.67 22.15 -19.80
CA TYR A 545 -5.76 21.18 -20.89
C TYR A 545 -7.10 21.19 -21.65
N ASN A 546 -8.18 21.64 -21.02
CA ASN A 546 -9.48 21.82 -21.69
C ASN A 546 -9.46 23.03 -22.63
N ARG A 547 -8.72 24.11 -22.30
CA ARG A 547 -8.56 25.30 -23.16
C ARG A 547 -7.91 24.98 -24.50
N ILE A 548 -7.08 23.93 -24.58
CA ILE A 548 -6.49 23.42 -25.83
C ILE A 548 -7.30 22.25 -26.43
N HIS A 549 -8.58 22.13 -26.05
CA HIS A 549 -9.58 21.24 -26.64
C HIS A 549 -9.18 19.76 -26.66
N LEU A 550 -8.71 19.21 -25.54
CA LEU A 550 -8.43 17.78 -25.43
C LEU A 550 -9.69 16.98 -25.05
N SER A 551 -9.68 15.67 -25.37
CA SER A 551 -10.73 14.73 -24.98
C SER A 551 -10.65 14.40 -23.49
N LYS A 552 -11.78 13.99 -22.89
CA LYS A 552 -11.86 13.55 -21.49
C LYS A 552 -10.78 12.53 -21.12
N LYS A 553 -10.56 11.55 -21.99
CA LYS A 553 -9.53 10.51 -21.80
C LYS A 553 -8.12 11.08 -21.89
N ARG A 554 -7.86 11.99 -22.84
CA ARG A 554 -6.52 12.57 -22.98
C ARG A 554 -6.17 13.52 -21.83
N ILE A 555 -7.12 14.31 -21.32
CA ILE A 555 -6.90 15.14 -20.12
C ILE A 555 -6.53 14.26 -18.92
N TYR A 556 -7.24 13.14 -18.71
CA TYR A 556 -6.90 12.19 -17.64
C TYR A 556 -5.48 11.63 -17.79
N GLU A 557 -5.10 11.16 -18.99
CA GLU A 557 -3.75 10.64 -19.26
C GLU A 557 -2.66 11.70 -18.98
N MET A 558 -2.90 12.96 -19.33
CA MET A 558 -1.94 14.04 -19.04
C MET A 558 -1.82 14.31 -17.53
N LEU A 559 -2.92 14.31 -16.77
CA LEU A 559 -2.86 14.50 -15.31
C LEU A 559 -2.03 13.40 -14.61
N ILE A 560 -2.11 12.15 -15.08
CA ILE A 560 -1.27 11.06 -14.58
C ILE A 560 0.20 11.28 -14.94
N TYR A 561 0.49 11.77 -16.15
CA TYR A 561 1.85 12.10 -16.60
C TYR A 561 2.51 13.22 -15.77
N GLU A 562 1.74 14.28 -15.46
CA GLU A 562 2.14 15.40 -14.58
C GLU A 562 2.43 14.96 -13.13
N GLY A 563 2.00 13.76 -12.73
CA GLY A 563 2.28 13.15 -11.42
C GLY A 563 1.13 13.21 -10.42
N PHE A 564 -0.08 13.58 -10.84
CA PHE A 564 -1.28 13.42 -10.00
C PHE A 564 -1.66 11.94 -9.88
N ASN A 565 -2.16 11.53 -8.71
CA ASN A 565 -2.68 10.17 -8.53
C ASN A 565 -4.04 9.97 -9.24
N SER A 566 -4.41 8.70 -9.45
CA SER A 566 -5.67 8.28 -10.09
C SER A 566 -6.90 8.98 -9.50
N ASP A 567 -7.02 9.02 -8.18
CA ASP A 567 -8.19 9.55 -7.48
C ASP A 567 -8.29 11.07 -7.66
N THR A 568 -7.14 11.75 -7.72
CA THR A 568 -7.02 13.20 -7.92
C THR A 568 -7.28 13.59 -9.39
N ALA A 569 -6.75 12.82 -10.33
CA ALA A 569 -7.04 12.98 -11.76
C ALA A 569 -8.52 12.71 -12.07
N GLN A 570 -9.11 11.67 -11.46
CA GLN A 570 -10.53 11.35 -11.64
C GLN A 570 -11.43 12.40 -10.99
N TYR A 571 -11.08 12.92 -9.80
CA TYR A 571 -11.76 14.08 -9.22
C TYR A 571 -11.77 15.27 -10.18
N ALA A 572 -10.60 15.63 -10.73
CA ALA A 572 -10.48 16.75 -11.66
C ALA A 572 -11.36 16.55 -12.90
N ILE A 573 -11.37 15.35 -13.48
CA ILE A 573 -12.22 14.97 -14.63
C ILE A 573 -13.72 14.97 -14.29
N ASN A 574 -14.09 14.70 -13.04
CA ASN A 574 -15.50 14.73 -12.59
C ASN A 574 -16.00 16.15 -12.30
N HIS A 575 -15.11 17.08 -11.92
CA HIS A 575 -15.44 18.48 -11.62
C HIS A 575 -15.13 19.44 -12.80
N LEU A 576 -14.46 18.96 -13.84
CA LEU A 576 -14.23 19.70 -15.09
C LEU A 576 -15.53 19.78 -15.89
N GLN A 577 -16.21 20.92 -15.79
CA GLN A 577 -17.30 21.30 -16.68
C GLN A 577 -16.74 21.59 -18.08
N ALA A 578 -16.78 20.58 -18.96
CA ALA A 578 -16.26 20.66 -20.32
C ALA A 578 -17.22 20.00 -21.32
N ASP A 579 -17.44 20.69 -22.44
CA ASP A 579 -18.10 20.09 -23.61
C ASP A 579 -17.05 19.41 -24.51
N TYR A 580 -16.94 18.10 -24.36
CA TYR A 580 -16.02 17.29 -25.15
C TYR A 580 -16.44 17.16 -26.63
N LYS A 581 -17.72 17.39 -26.97
CA LYS A 581 -18.19 17.47 -28.36
C LYS A 581 -17.75 18.78 -29.01
N ALA A 582 -17.84 19.90 -28.30
CA ALA A 582 -17.28 21.18 -28.74
C ALA A 582 -15.75 21.10 -28.89
N ASN A 583 -15.04 20.44 -27.97
CA ASN A 583 -13.60 20.20 -28.10
C ASN A 583 -13.25 19.35 -29.34
N ALA A 584 -14.02 18.29 -29.62
CA ALA A 584 -13.82 17.48 -30.81
C ALA A 584 -14.03 18.30 -32.09
N LEU A 585 -15.05 19.17 -32.13
CA LEU A 585 -15.31 20.09 -33.24
C LEU A 585 -14.21 21.15 -33.41
N ALA A 586 -13.67 21.69 -32.32
CA ALA A 586 -12.54 22.63 -32.37
C ALA A 586 -11.27 21.97 -32.93
N GLN A 587 -10.95 20.75 -32.46
CA GLN A 587 -9.84 19.95 -33.01
C GLN A 587 -10.06 19.56 -34.48
N ALA A 588 -11.31 19.29 -34.89
CA ALA A 588 -11.64 19.02 -36.29
C ALA A 588 -11.40 20.24 -37.19
N ARG A 589 -11.77 21.44 -36.73
CA ARG A 589 -11.52 22.72 -37.43
C ARG A 589 -10.04 23.03 -37.56
N GLU A 590 -9.24 22.79 -36.51
CA GLU A 590 -7.78 22.92 -36.56
C GLU A 590 -7.15 21.96 -37.59
N TYR A 591 -7.57 20.68 -37.60
CA TYR A 591 -7.10 19.72 -38.60
C TYR A 591 -7.51 20.08 -40.04
N GLN A 592 -8.72 20.62 -40.23
CA GLN A 592 -9.20 21.12 -41.51
C GLN A 592 -8.37 22.33 -41.99
N LYS A 593 -8.05 23.26 -41.08
CA LYS A 593 -7.36 24.53 -41.38
C LYS A 593 -5.90 24.36 -41.80
N TYR A 594 -5.16 23.45 -41.18
CA TYR A 594 -3.70 23.34 -41.39
C TYR A 594 -3.24 22.14 -42.21
N ASN A 595 -4.06 21.09 -42.33
CA ASN A 595 -3.61 19.81 -42.92
C ASN A 595 -4.40 19.37 -44.17
N ASN A 596 -5.38 20.13 -44.65
CA ASN A 596 -6.24 19.80 -45.81
C ASN A 596 -6.90 18.39 -45.78
N LEU A 597 -7.08 17.82 -44.59
CA LEU A 597 -7.55 16.43 -44.40
C LEU A 597 -9.02 16.25 -44.76
N SER A 598 -9.35 15.09 -45.33
CA SER A 598 -10.73 14.66 -45.55
C SER A 598 -11.48 14.42 -44.24
N LYS A 599 -12.83 14.42 -44.30
CA LYS A 599 -13.67 14.11 -43.14
C LYS A 599 -13.35 12.74 -42.51
N THR A 600 -12.94 11.75 -43.31
CA THR A 600 -12.53 10.42 -42.83
C THR A 600 -11.22 10.48 -42.05
N GLU A 601 -10.19 11.15 -42.59
CA GLU A 601 -8.89 11.28 -41.91
C GLU A 601 -9.00 12.11 -40.62
N ILE A 602 -9.82 13.17 -40.62
CA ILE A 602 -10.10 13.94 -39.40
C ILE A 602 -10.77 13.05 -38.34
N TYR A 603 -11.74 12.21 -38.72
CA TYR A 603 -12.38 11.25 -37.81
C TYR A 603 -11.38 10.26 -37.22
N GLU A 604 -10.49 9.70 -38.03
CA GLU A 604 -9.42 8.80 -37.58
C GLU A 604 -8.42 9.51 -36.64
N ARG A 605 -8.03 10.75 -36.94
CA ARG A 605 -7.14 11.54 -36.07
C ARG A 605 -7.78 11.87 -34.72
N LEU A 606 -9.08 12.16 -34.69
CA LEU A 606 -9.86 12.41 -33.47
C LEU A 606 -10.02 11.14 -32.60
N THR A 607 -10.41 10.03 -33.22
CA THR A 607 -10.65 8.76 -32.52
C THR A 607 -9.37 7.97 -32.22
N SER A 608 -8.24 8.32 -32.84
CA SER A 608 -6.95 7.62 -32.71
C SER A 608 -6.57 7.37 -31.25
N PRO A 609 -6.24 6.11 -30.87
CA PRO A 609 -5.87 5.74 -29.50
C PRO A 609 -4.50 6.28 -29.06
N TYR A 610 -3.76 6.94 -29.96
CA TYR A 610 -2.46 7.55 -29.70
C TYR A 610 -2.56 9.06 -29.52
N PHE A 611 -3.28 9.77 -30.40
CA PHE A 611 -3.26 11.24 -30.49
C PHE A 611 -4.33 11.93 -29.65
N ARG A 612 -5.60 11.89 -30.08
CA ARG A 612 -6.68 12.71 -29.50
C ARG A 612 -7.67 11.94 -28.65
N LYS A 613 -7.94 10.66 -28.96
CA LYS A 613 -8.71 9.73 -28.13
C LYS A 613 -10.14 10.18 -27.75
N PHE A 614 -10.78 10.98 -28.61
CA PHE A 614 -12.21 11.26 -28.50
C PHE A 614 -13.02 9.98 -28.70
N THR A 615 -14.23 9.92 -28.14
CA THR A 615 -15.16 8.82 -28.43
C THR A 615 -15.66 8.89 -29.88
N LYS A 616 -16.27 7.80 -30.37
CA LYS A 616 -16.84 7.78 -31.73
C LYS A 616 -17.98 8.79 -31.86
N GLU A 617 -18.73 8.99 -30.78
CA GLU A 617 -19.89 9.90 -30.71
C GLU A 617 -19.44 11.37 -30.71
N GLU A 618 -18.37 11.68 -29.97
CA GLU A 618 -17.71 13.00 -29.99
C GLU A 618 -17.13 13.32 -31.37
N ALA A 619 -16.43 12.36 -32.00
CA ALA A 619 -15.85 12.54 -33.33
C ALA A 619 -16.92 12.58 -34.45
N ASN A 620 -17.96 11.76 -34.38
CA ASN A 620 -19.09 11.81 -35.34
C ASN A 620 -19.80 13.16 -35.27
N TYR A 621 -20.09 13.67 -34.06
CA TYR A 621 -20.65 15.01 -33.88
C TYR A 621 -19.73 16.08 -34.50
N ALA A 622 -18.42 16.00 -34.26
CA ALA A 622 -17.45 16.93 -34.83
C ALA A 622 -17.49 16.93 -36.37
N ILE A 623 -17.53 15.76 -37.01
CA ILE A 623 -17.56 15.63 -38.49
C ILE A 623 -18.90 16.08 -39.10
N GLN A 624 -20.02 15.83 -38.41
CA GLN A 624 -21.34 16.31 -38.82
C GLN A 624 -21.41 17.85 -38.77
N ASN A 625 -20.89 18.46 -37.70
CA ASN A 625 -20.86 19.91 -37.50
C ASN A 625 -19.64 20.60 -38.16
N LEU A 626 -18.79 19.84 -38.86
CA LEU A 626 -17.70 20.38 -39.66
C LEU A 626 -18.25 20.92 -40.98
N ILE A 627 -18.51 22.22 -41.01
CA ILE A 627 -18.82 22.97 -42.23
C ILE A 627 -17.61 22.84 -43.17
N TYR A 628 -17.82 22.19 -44.31
CA TYR A 628 -16.80 22.09 -45.34
C TYR A 628 -16.93 23.31 -46.26
N HIS A 629 -15.95 24.21 -46.25
CA HIS A 629 -15.90 25.33 -47.18
C HIS A 629 -15.51 24.86 -48.59
N GLN A 630 -16.41 24.12 -49.24
CA GLN A 630 -16.45 23.94 -50.68
C GLN A 630 -17.73 24.60 -51.21
N LYS A 631 -17.63 25.27 -52.36
CA LYS A 631 -18.66 26.14 -52.98
C LYS A 631 -18.96 27.47 -52.25
N ALA A 632 -17.90 28.24 -51.97
CA ALA A 632 -17.97 29.71 -51.93
C ALA A 632 -17.22 30.40 -53.10
N ALA A 633 -16.70 29.61 -54.05
CA ALA A 633 -15.86 30.08 -55.17
C ALA A 633 -16.35 29.62 -56.56
N ILE A 634 -17.58 29.10 -56.66
CA ILE A 634 -18.21 28.65 -57.92
C ILE A 634 -19.52 29.41 -58.20
N LEU A 635 -20.07 30.11 -57.20
CA LEU A 635 -21.25 30.98 -57.31
C LEU A 635 -20.89 32.47 -57.48
N ALA A 636 -19.62 32.77 -57.75
CA ALA A 636 -19.08 34.13 -57.97
C ALA A 636 -18.31 34.25 -59.30
N ILE A 637 -18.64 33.38 -60.27
CA ILE A 637 -18.08 33.36 -61.63
C ILE A 637 -19.19 33.38 -62.70
N ASN A 638 -20.44 33.07 -62.31
CA ASN A 638 -21.64 33.11 -63.17
C ASN A 638 -22.66 34.12 -62.62
N GLY A 639 -22.24 35.39 -62.46
CA GLY A 639 -23.06 36.50 -61.98
C GLY A 639 -22.42 37.82 -62.34
#